data_AF-A0A8T4N7E7-F1
#
_entry.id   AF-A0A8T4N7E7-F1
#
_cell.length_a   1.000
_cell.length_b   1.000
_cell.length_c   1.000
_cell.angle_alpha   90.00
_cell.angle_beta   90.00
_cell.angle_gamma   90.00
#
_symmetry.space_group_name_H-M   'P 1'
#
loop_
_entity.id
_entity.type
_entity.pdbx_description
1 polymer ?
#
loop_
_entity_poly.entity_id
_entity_poly.type
_entity_poly.pdbx_seq_one_letter_code
_entity_poly.pdbx_strand_id
1 'polypeptide(L)'
;MQIIKKKIGEIGFSLLSPEKIKKISVAKIVTPELYDIDGYPVDGGLMDLRLGAIDPGVRCRTCGGRLKECLGHSGSIDLARSVMHLKYVPVIELCLRSFCHDCGKLMITDKEFDKNTPSTRVKKAKDSKKCPHCNANQEKIRLDKPTTFYKGKIRIFPTEIREILVKIPDDELIKIGMNPKNFKPEWAVLTTLLVPPVTVRPSIILESGERSEDDLTHKLSDIIRANQRLWENLNAGAPEVIIEDLWDLLQFHITTFFDNTVARIPPARHRSGQPLKTITERIKGKEGRIRKNLAGKRVNYSGRTVISPDPSIEINEVGIPYEIARVVTVAETVNDLNIEKIKKLVERGSEYPGANYVIRPDGKRKKITPELKEEIMSELSPGYQVERHLENGDIVLFNRHPSLHKGSLMAHYVKVLPGRTFRLHPSVAAPYNADFDGDEMNIHSPQTEEAKSEAKILLGVKKNLISPKNNTNWIGCSQDAITGGYLLSIGNFSREDANQLLYKSGINHHFSKKNVSGLEIFSSILPKISFSNEAIKIKDGEITHGFVDNSLFGSEDGALIKEIDKKMGREDSFEAIKRAFNLGKNHLTERGITIALNDLDVEEKVVDISEEIVKKAEERAREIINDYGKGTLEVIQGKTAEESREIKILKVLNEIRTKIGEVVKKEFPEENPVTYMIRSGGGGNILNITQMACCVGQQDLEGKRIDIGYNNRTLSFFKEKDLSPRAKGFIRSPFIKGLKPDEFFFGAMTGRATLMDTALRTPKSGYLYRRLANAMQDLRKEYDETIRDSNNNIIQFIYGDDGMDISKLHLGGKLEAGEAIGVVTSQSFGEPSTQMVLRTFHFAGVSEMQVTQGLPRLIEIFDARKKPSSPKMEIYLKKEYDNEKDARVFAEKIKEVTIKDIASEIDLDFSNKKIEIKIDKEGIRHSHISLKKVVEKLNELGFNAKEKQDSITIGASEMNFKEIYQIKEKLKKTIISGVKGIKQILIVKKDRDFVIMTLGTNLKKMLEIKEVAPEKLLSNDLHEVASVFGIEAARQLIINEIQEVLNTQGLNIDKRHLKLVSDAMTNTGEVKGVTRIGIIAQKSSILARATFETPVKQFVNATIKGNKDHLLSVIENVILNQPVPVGTGLPGLLVKVVGPLVKKEADKKRAESKVVEATNK
;
A
#
# COMPACT_ATOMS: atom_id res chain seq x y z
N MET A 1 13.19 36.62 -28.78
CA MET A 1 13.88 35.31 -28.61
C MET A 1 12.86 34.21 -28.87
N GLN A 2 13.06 33.36 -29.88
CA GLN A 2 12.14 32.25 -30.16
C GLN A 2 12.31 31.20 -29.06
N ILE A 3 11.26 30.94 -28.27
CA ILE A 3 11.33 29.99 -27.15
C ILE A 3 11.38 28.58 -27.74
N ILE A 4 12.56 27.95 -27.71
CA ILE A 4 12.72 26.55 -28.13
C ILE A 4 12.25 25.65 -26.98
N LYS A 5 11.15 24.93 -27.18
CA LYS A 5 10.67 23.91 -26.24
C LYS A 5 11.36 22.57 -26.53
N LYS A 6 12.03 21.98 -25.54
CA LYS A 6 12.67 20.66 -25.64
C LYS A 6 12.17 19.73 -24.53
N LYS A 7 12.04 18.44 -24.82
CA LYS A 7 11.83 17.39 -23.81
C LYS A 7 13.16 17.08 -23.11
N ILE A 8 13.15 16.94 -21.79
CA ILE A 8 14.32 16.49 -21.01
C ILE A 8 14.51 15.00 -21.31
N GLY A 9 15.70 14.61 -21.77
CA GLY A 9 16.04 13.22 -22.07
C GLY A 9 16.73 12.48 -20.91
N GLU A 10 17.54 13.17 -20.12
CA GLU A 10 18.22 12.58 -18.96
C GLU A 10 18.51 13.61 -17.86
N ILE A 11 18.71 13.14 -16.63
CA ILE A 11 19.14 13.96 -15.49
C ILE A 11 20.44 13.38 -14.91
N GLY A 12 21.51 14.17 -14.90
CA GLY A 12 22.77 13.81 -14.25
C GLY A 12 22.85 14.35 -12.82
N PHE A 13 23.37 13.54 -11.89
CA PHE A 13 23.60 13.96 -10.50
C PHE A 13 25.09 14.26 -10.28
N SER A 14 25.38 15.41 -9.66
CA SER A 14 26.76 15.84 -9.35
C SER A 14 26.80 16.72 -8.10
N LEU A 15 27.94 16.72 -7.40
CA LEU A 15 28.22 17.67 -6.34
C LEU A 15 28.86 18.90 -6.98
N LEU A 16 28.38 20.10 -6.63
CA LEU A 16 28.92 21.33 -7.18
C LEU A 16 30.32 21.59 -6.59
N SER A 17 31.31 21.80 -7.46
CA SER A 17 32.63 22.25 -7.03
C SER A 17 32.56 23.72 -6.58
N PRO A 18 33.48 24.19 -5.71
CA PRO A 18 33.53 25.59 -5.29
C PRO A 18 33.60 26.58 -6.47
N GLU A 19 34.33 26.22 -7.53
CA GLU A 19 34.42 27.01 -8.77
C GLU A 19 33.06 27.10 -9.50
N LYS A 20 32.32 25.99 -9.59
CA LYS A 20 30.98 25.99 -10.19
C LYS A 20 30.01 26.82 -9.36
N ILE A 21 30.09 26.75 -8.02
CA ILE A 21 29.26 27.59 -7.13
C ILE A 21 29.53 29.07 -7.42
N LYS A 22 30.80 29.48 -7.50
CA LYS A 22 31.18 30.86 -7.84
C LYS A 22 30.68 31.28 -9.23
N LYS A 23 30.72 30.40 -10.22
CA LYS A 23 30.24 30.68 -11.59
C LYS A 23 28.71 30.85 -11.68
N ILE A 24 27.96 30.11 -10.87
CA ILE A 24 26.48 30.17 -10.84
C ILE A 24 25.99 31.34 -9.98
N SER A 25 26.77 31.73 -8.97
CA SER A 25 26.44 32.79 -8.05
C SER A 25 26.44 34.17 -8.73
N VAL A 26 25.36 34.93 -8.53
CA VAL A 26 25.25 36.31 -9.06
C VAL A 26 25.64 37.37 -8.02
N ALA A 27 25.67 36.99 -6.73
CA ALA A 27 25.96 37.89 -5.64
C ALA A 27 26.70 37.17 -4.51
N LYS A 28 27.72 37.83 -3.97
CA LYS A 28 28.41 37.39 -2.76
C LYS A 28 27.67 37.94 -1.54
N ILE A 29 27.28 37.05 -0.64
CA ILE A 29 26.52 37.42 0.56
C ILE A 29 27.47 37.56 1.72
N VAL A 30 27.52 38.76 2.29
CA VAL A 30 28.49 39.13 3.33
C VAL A 30 27.84 39.67 4.59
N THR A 31 26.65 40.28 4.51
CA THR A 31 25.96 40.89 5.66
C THR A 31 24.78 40.03 6.13
N PRO A 32 24.58 39.88 7.46
CA PRO A 32 23.43 39.16 8.01
C PRO A 32 22.16 40.02 8.07
N GLU A 33 22.26 41.35 7.93
CA GLU A 33 21.13 42.27 7.85
C GLU A 33 20.29 42.00 6.60
N LEU A 34 18.96 42.00 6.76
CA LEU A 34 18.03 41.70 5.67
C LEU A 34 17.55 42.97 4.97
N TYR A 35 17.20 43.98 5.76
CA TYR A 35 16.60 45.24 5.30
C TYR A 35 17.29 46.43 5.99
N ASP A 36 17.30 47.58 5.32
CA ASP A 36 17.73 48.85 5.88
C ASP A 36 16.62 49.51 6.72
N ILE A 37 16.88 50.73 7.20
CA ILE A 37 15.96 51.50 8.05
C ILE A 37 14.66 51.85 7.30
N ASP A 38 14.74 51.99 5.97
CA ASP A 38 13.60 52.32 5.10
C ASP A 38 12.82 51.06 4.66
N GLY A 39 13.22 49.88 5.13
CA GLY A 39 12.61 48.60 4.80
C GLY A 39 13.00 48.06 3.43
N TYR A 40 14.02 48.64 2.78
CA TYR A 40 14.54 48.17 1.50
C TYR A 40 15.59 47.06 1.72
N PRO A 41 15.66 46.03 0.85
CA PRO A 41 16.65 44.97 1.03
C PRO A 41 18.09 45.46 0.93
N VAL A 42 18.94 45.02 1.86
CA VAL A 42 20.36 45.42 1.91
C VAL A 42 21.15 44.75 0.78
N ASP A 43 21.93 45.54 0.05
CA ASP A 43 22.85 45.03 -0.96
C ASP A 43 23.97 44.20 -0.32
N GLY A 44 24.20 42.98 -0.84
CA GLY A 44 25.11 42.01 -0.23
C GLY A 44 24.54 41.25 0.99
N GLY A 45 23.28 41.52 1.35
CA GLY A 45 22.52 40.79 2.37
C GLY A 45 21.74 39.61 1.80
N LEU A 46 21.04 38.86 2.66
CA LEU A 46 20.28 37.66 2.23
C LEU A 46 19.05 37.99 1.37
N MET A 47 18.55 39.22 1.39
CA MET A 47 17.39 39.66 0.60
C MET A 47 17.79 40.50 -0.62
N ASP A 48 19.06 40.46 -1.03
CA ASP A 48 19.58 41.20 -2.19
C ASP A 48 18.73 40.94 -3.45
N LEU A 49 18.32 42.04 -4.12
CA LEU A 49 17.44 42.02 -5.29
C LEU A 49 18.07 41.36 -6.53
N ARG A 50 19.38 41.12 -6.52
CA ARG A 50 20.05 40.28 -7.52
C ARG A 50 19.64 38.81 -7.40
N LEU A 51 19.26 38.35 -6.21
CA LEU A 51 18.80 36.97 -5.95
C LEU A 51 17.35 36.73 -6.39
N GLY A 52 16.57 37.79 -6.61
CA GLY A 52 15.20 37.75 -7.11
C GLY A 52 14.35 38.91 -6.61
N ALA A 53 13.13 39.02 -7.16
CA ALA A 53 12.15 40.00 -6.67
C ALA A 53 11.41 39.43 -5.45
N ILE A 54 11.25 40.26 -4.41
CA ILE A 54 10.61 39.89 -3.14
C ILE A 54 9.19 40.45 -3.07
N ASP A 55 9.00 41.69 -3.54
CA ASP A 55 7.73 42.41 -3.49
C ASP A 55 7.18 42.69 -4.90
N PRO A 56 5.85 42.76 -5.10
CA PRO A 56 5.24 43.02 -6.41
C PRO A 56 5.69 44.34 -7.07
N GLY A 57 6.04 45.34 -6.27
CA GLY A 57 6.52 46.64 -6.73
C GLY A 57 8.00 46.66 -7.15
N VAL A 58 8.75 45.60 -6.85
CA VAL A 58 10.20 45.55 -7.09
C VAL A 58 10.52 44.59 -8.23
N ARG A 59 11.53 44.94 -9.03
CA ARG A 59 12.04 44.10 -10.12
C ARG A 59 13.39 43.50 -9.74
N CYS A 60 13.64 42.29 -10.20
CA CYS A 60 14.93 41.65 -10.01
C CYS A 60 16.03 42.44 -10.75
N ARG A 61 17.13 42.77 -10.07
CA ARG A 61 18.26 43.50 -10.67
C ARG A 61 19.05 42.67 -11.70
N THR A 62 18.88 41.34 -11.69
CA THR A 62 19.60 40.41 -12.58
C THR A 62 18.85 40.15 -13.89
N CYS A 63 17.56 39.81 -13.82
CA CYS A 63 16.77 39.46 -15.02
C CYS A 63 15.64 40.45 -15.36
N GLY A 64 15.39 41.47 -14.54
CA GLY A 64 14.34 42.46 -14.75
C GLY A 64 12.90 41.97 -14.53
N GLY A 65 12.70 40.68 -14.24
CA GLY A 65 11.38 40.07 -14.02
C GLY A 65 10.74 40.46 -12.68
N ARG A 66 9.41 40.40 -12.63
CA ARG A 66 8.58 40.59 -11.41
C ARG A 66 8.48 39.30 -10.57
N LEU A 67 7.80 39.37 -9.42
CA LEU A 67 7.63 38.31 -8.40
C LEU A 67 7.10 36.95 -8.90
N LYS A 68 6.55 36.84 -10.12
CA LYS A 68 6.11 35.57 -10.74
C LYS A 68 6.82 35.23 -12.05
N GLU A 69 7.60 36.17 -12.58
CA GLU A 69 8.32 36.03 -13.85
C GLU A 69 9.78 35.63 -13.59
N CYS A 70 10.39 36.17 -12.53
CA CYS A 70 11.74 35.82 -12.12
C CYS A 70 11.77 34.42 -11.48
N LEU A 71 12.59 33.53 -12.03
CA LEU A 71 12.81 32.18 -11.48
C LEU A 71 13.71 32.18 -10.23
N GLY A 72 14.41 33.29 -9.99
CA GLY A 72 15.39 33.47 -8.92
C GLY A 72 16.83 33.15 -9.35
N HIS A 73 17.79 33.75 -8.67
CA HIS A 73 19.22 33.58 -8.90
C HIS A 73 19.95 33.24 -7.60
N SER A 74 20.92 32.32 -7.66
CA SER A 74 21.64 31.87 -6.47
C SER A 74 22.75 32.84 -6.08
N GLY A 75 23.05 32.90 -4.78
CA GLY A 75 24.20 33.61 -4.23
C GLY A 75 25.25 32.66 -3.68
N SER A 76 26.31 33.20 -3.08
CA SER A 76 27.35 32.40 -2.43
C SER A 76 27.92 33.08 -1.19
N ILE A 77 28.27 32.28 -0.18
CA ILE A 77 29.01 32.69 1.02
C ILE A 77 30.38 32.03 0.97
N ASP A 78 31.45 32.82 1.06
CA ASP A 78 32.80 32.29 1.23
C ASP A 78 33.05 32.02 2.72
N LEU A 79 33.43 30.79 3.05
CA LEU A 79 33.65 30.38 4.43
C LEU A 79 35.06 30.76 4.90
N ALA A 80 35.17 31.27 6.12
CA ALA A 80 36.45 31.68 6.72
C ALA A 80 37.40 30.49 6.93
N ARG A 81 36.84 29.32 7.28
CA ARG A 81 37.52 28.03 7.33
C ARG A 81 36.66 26.96 6.66
N SER A 82 37.31 25.87 6.23
CA SER A 82 36.66 24.75 5.57
C SER A 82 35.69 24.01 6.51
N VAL A 83 34.54 23.55 6.02
CA VAL A 83 33.51 22.88 6.85
C VAL A 83 33.06 21.57 6.19
N MET A 84 32.78 20.54 6.98
CA MET A 84 32.39 19.23 6.46
C MET A 84 30.92 19.20 6.05
N HIS A 85 30.62 18.74 4.83
CA HIS A 85 29.25 18.45 4.43
C HIS A 85 28.77 17.13 5.06
N LEU A 86 27.88 17.22 6.07
CA LEU A 86 27.36 16.10 6.85
C LEU A 86 27.03 14.83 6.04
N LYS A 87 26.30 14.97 4.93
CA LYS A 87 25.82 13.82 4.15
C LYS A 87 26.91 13.00 3.45
N TYR A 88 28.09 13.59 3.25
CA TYR A 88 29.23 12.94 2.61
C TYR A 88 30.31 12.51 3.63
N VAL A 89 30.11 12.75 4.93
CA VAL A 89 31.05 12.31 5.99
C VAL A 89 31.38 10.81 5.91
N PRO A 90 30.42 9.87 5.67
CA PRO A 90 30.77 8.45 5.53
C PRO A 90 31.70 8.17 4.35
N VAL A 91 31.64 8.98 3.29
CA VAL A 91 32.52 8.87 2.12
C VAL A 91 33.90 9.41 2.43
N ILE A 92 33.97 10.54 3.14
CA ILE A 92 35.24 11.11 3.59
C ILE A 92 35.94 10.12 4.53
N GLU A 93 35.22 9.54 5.50
CA GLU A 93 35.75 8.49 6.37
C GLU A 93 36.29 7.30 5.57
N LEU A 94 35.57 6.90 4.52
CA LEU A 94 35.98 5.81 3.65
C LEU A 94 37.29 6.13 2.93
N CYS A 95 37.41 7.31 2.34
CA CYS A 95 38.60 7.73 1.59
C CYS A 95 39.81 7.85 2.51
N LEU A 96 39.65 8.54 3.65
CA LEU A 96 40.69 8.73 4.64
C LEU A 96 41.26 7.41 5.19
N ARG A 97 40.43 6.36 5.29
CA ARG A 97 40.84 5.03 5.78
C ARG A 97 41.34 4.08 4.71
N SER A 98 41.19 4.40 3.42
CA SER A 98 41.48 3.48 2.31
C SER A 98 42.61 3.98 1.38
N PHE A 99 42.86 5.28 1.33
CA PHE A 99 43.97 5.87 0.57
C PHE A 99 45.13 6.24 1.48
N CYS A 100 46.35 6.17 0.95
CA CYS A 100 47.54 6.63 1.65
C CYS A 100 47.58 8.16 1.69
N HIS A 101 47.86 8.75 2.87
CA HIS A 101 47.86 10.21 3.05
C HIS A 101 49.04 10.93 2.35
N ASP A 102 50.10 10.18 2.00
CA ASP A 102 51.31 10.73 1.38
C ASP A 102 51.27 10.61 -0.14
N CYS A 103 51.02 9.41 -0.67
CA CYS A 103 51.05 9.16 -2.12
C CYS A 103 49.67 9.15 -2.80
N GLY A 104 48.57 9.23 -2.05
CA GLY A 104 47.20 9.29 -2.60
C GLY A 104 46.69 8.01 -3.25
N LYS A 105 47.50 6.94 -3.34
CA LYS A 105 47.12 5.65 -3.93
C LYS A 105 46.28 4.80 -2.98
N LEU A 106 45.39 3.96 -3.55
CA LEU A 106 44.59 3.01 -2.79
C LEU A 106 45.50 1.99 -2.09
N MET A 107 45.24 1.71 -0.80
CA MET A 107 46.06 0.81 0.02
C MET A 107 45.80 -0.68 -0.25
N ILE A 108 45.83 -1.06 -1.53
CA ILE A 108 45.73 -2.44 -1.99
C ILE A 108 46.81 -2.71 -3.03
N THR A 109 47.25 -3.96 -3.15
CA THR A 109 48.21 -4.37 -4.18
C THR A 109 47.51 -4.61 -5.51
N ASP A 110 48.22 -4.37 -6.62
CA ASP A 110 47.64 -4.47 -7.97
C ASP A 110 47.15 -5.89 -8.31
N LYS A 111 47.75 -6.94 -7.72
CA LYS A 111 47.33 -8.35 -7.90
C LYS A 111 45.92 -8.67 -7.38
N GLU A 112 45.40 -7.88 -6.43
CA GLU A 112 44.07 -8.10 -5.87
C GLU A 112 42.96 -7.31 -6.60
N PHE A 113 43.33 -6.53 -7.61
CA PHE A 113 42.41 -5.62 -8.31
C PHE A 113 41.36 -6.38 -9.14
N ASP A 114 41.78 -7.37 -9.93
CA ASP A 114 40.92 -8.06 -10.91
C ASP A 114 39.90 -9.02 -10.28
N LYS A 115 40.19 -9.53 -9.08
CA LYS A 115 39.33 -10.52 -8.39
C LYS A 115 38.19 -9.91 -7.56
N ASN A 116 38.21 -8.59 -7.30
CA ASN A 116 37.38 -7.97 -6.27
C ASN A 116 36.51 -6.84 -6.84
N THR A 117 35.22 -6.80 -6.48
CA THR A 117 34.31 -5.68 -6.78
C THR A 117 34.71 -4.39 -6.06
N PRO A 118 34.35 -3.19 -6.53
CA PRO A 118 34.74 -1.92 -5.90
C PRO A 118 34.45 -1.84 -4.40
N SER A 119 33.31 -2.39 -3.95
CA SER A 119 32.94 -2.42 -2.53
C SER A 119 33.84 -3.35 -1.69
N THR A 120 34.30 -4.45 -2.27
CA THR A 120 35.23 -5.38 -1.60
C THR A 120 36.68 -4.86 -1.60
N ARG A 121 37.10 -4.15 -2.66
CA ARG A 121 38.40 -3.46 -2.71
C ARG A 121 38.56 -2.48 -1.56
N VAL A 122 37.56 -1.63 -1.35
CA VAL A 122 37.55 -0.66 -0.26
C VAL A 122 37.58 -1.33 1.12
N LYS A 123 36.85 -2.43 1.32
CA LYS A 123 36.87 -3.16 2.59
C LYS A 123 38.25 -3.73 2.92
N LYS A 124 39.00 -4.17 1.91
CA LYS A 124 40.36 -4.72 2.07
C LYS A 124 41.41 -3.64 2.28
N ALA A 125 41.31 -2.54 1.55
CA ALA A 125 42.23 -1.39 1.69
C ALA A 125 42.07 -0.65 3.03
N LYS A 126 40.98 -0.89 3.75
CA LYS A 126 40.61 -0.17 4.96
C LYS A 126 41.54 -0.51 6.13
N ASP A 127 42.07 0.53 6.79
CA ASP A 127 42.91 0.44 7.99
C ASP A 127 44.24 -0.31 7.81
N SER A 128 44.79 -0.37 6.59
CA SER A 128 46.13 -0.91 6.34
C SER A 128 47.21 -0.07 7.03
N LYS A 129 48.11 -0.70 7.81
CA LYS A 129 49.12 0.01 8.61
C LYS A 129 50.32 0.54 7.81
N LYS A 130 50.63 -0.08 6.67
CA LYS A 130 51.73 0.32 5.78
C LYS A 130 51.21 0.42 4.36
N CYS A 131 51.58 1.49 3.67
CA CYS A 131 51.24 1.66 2.27
C CYS A 131 52.04 0.67 1.40
N PRO A 132 51.40 -0.14 0.54
CA PRO A 132 52.10 -1.08 -0.34
C PRO A 132 52.86 -0.40 -1.48
N HIS A 133 52.65 0.92 -1.71
CA HIS A 133 53.25 1.66 -2.83
C HIS A 133 54.44 2.53 -2.40
N CYS A 134 54.34 3.25 -1.28
CA CYS A 134 55.39 4.15 -0.80
C CYS A 134 55.98 3.76 0.56
N ASN A 135 55.56 2.63 1.15
CA ASN A 135 55.99 2.15 2.47
C ASN A 135 55.73 3.09 3.66
N ALA A 136 54.99 4.18 3.47
CA ALA A 136 54.61 5.09 4.54
C ALA A 136 53.73 4.38 5.59
N ASN A 137 54.00 4.65 6.87
CA ASN A 137 53.18 4.19 7.98
C ASN A 137 51.87 4.99 8.03
N GLN A 138 50.74 4.30 8.16
CA GLN A 138 49.42 4.91 8.22
C GLN A 138 48.82 4.66 9.59
N GLU A 139 48.38 5.75 10.23
CA GLU A 139 47.68 5.69 11.50
C GLU A 139 46.19 5.48 11.29
N LYS A 140 45.55 4.79 12.23
CA LYS A 140 44.13 4.51 12.15
C LYS A 140 43.32 5.78 12.41
N ILE A 141 42.41 6.09 11.49
CA ILE A 141 41.47 7.19 11.64
C ILE A 141 40.20 6.71 12.33
N ARG A 142 39.77 7.48 13.33
CA ARG A 142 38.50 7.28 14.05
C ARG A 142 37.58 8.47 13.82
N LEU A 143 36.35 8.19 13.41
CA LEU A 143 35.26 9.17 13.38
C LEU A 143 34.53 9.15 14.72
N ASP A 144 34.52 10.28 15.43
CA ASP A 144 33.52 10.54 16.45
C ASP A 144 32.32 11.25 15.83
N LYS A 145 31.17 10.59 15.88
CA LYS A 145 29.99 11.04 15.14
C LYS A 145 29.44 12.31 15.79
N PRO A 146 29.11 13.35 14.99
CA PRO A 146 28.79 13.24 13.56
C PRO A 146 29.84 13.71 12.55
N THR A 147 30.82 14.55 12.92
CA THR A 147 31.73 15.22 11.96
C THR A 147 33.20 15.27 12.40
N THR A 148 33.56 14.78 13.58
CA THR A 148 34.89 14.96 14.17
C THR A 148 35.80 13.77 13.88
N PHE A 149 36.99 14.01 13.33
CA PHE A 149 37.95 12.96 12.97
C PHE A 149 39.18 13.01 13.86
N TYR A 150 39.73 11.84 14.19
CA TYR A 150 40.96 11.69 14.96
C TYR A 150 41.96 10.80 14.22
N LYS A 151 43.22 11.24 14.15
CA LYS A 151 44.39 10.44 13.78
C LYS A 151 45.06 9.97 15.07
N GLY A 152 44.88 8.70 15.45
CA GLY A 152 45.29 8.23 16.76
C GLY A 152 44.54 8.95 17.90
N LYS A 153 45.23 9.85 18.61
CA LYS A 153 44.65 10.72 19.67
C LYS A 153 44.50 12.19 19.25
N ILE A 154 45.05 12.58 18.11
CA ILE A 154 45.07 13.98 17.64
C ILE A 154 43.83 14.22 16.77
N ARG A 155 43.12 15.31 17.01
CA ARG A 155 41.97 15.75 16.20
C ARG A 155 42.48 16.26 14.85
N ILE A 156 41.83 15.85 13.76
CA ILE A 156 42.12 16.35 12.41
C ILE A 156 41.03 17.33 12.01
N PHE A 157 41.41 18.50 11.51
CA PHE A 157 40.45 19.53 11.10
C PHE A 157 40.04 19.42 9.62
N PRO A 158 38.86 19.95 9.23
CA PRO A 158 38.38 19.87 7.84
C PRO A 158 39.37 20.39 6.79
N THR A 159 40.18 21.41 7.09
CA THR A 159 41.19 21.95 6.18
C THR A 159 42.28 20.91 5.87
N GLU A 160 42.83 20.26 6.89
CA GLU A 160 43.82 19.18 6.74
C GLU A 160 43.23 17.97 6.02
N ILE A 161 41.98 17.61 6.34
CA ILE A 161 41.25 16.56 5.64
C ILE A 161 41.18 16.87 4.15
N ARG A 162 40.85 18.12 3.78
CA ARG A 162 40.79 18.53 2.38
C ARG A 162 42.16 18.41 1.70
N GLU A 163 43.24 18.82 2.35
CA GLU A 163 44.60 18.68 1.81
C GLU A 163 44.97 17.23 1.52
N ILE A 164 44.58 16.30 2.39
CA ILE A 164 44.77 14.86 2.17
C ILE A 164 43.94 14.38 0.96
N LEU A 165 42.67 14.80 0.87
CA LEU A 165 41.77 14.35 -0.19
C LEU A 165 42.16 14.89 -1.58
N VAL A 166 42.71 16.11 -1.66
CA VAL A 166 43.18 16.72 -2.92
C VAL A 166 44.34 15.94 -3.55
N LYS A 167 45.15 15.24 -2.74
CA LYS A 167 46.28 14.44 -3.24
C LYS A 167 45.84 13.15 -3.97
N ILE A 168 44.57 12.76 -3.87
CA ILE A 168 44.07 11.51 -4.47
C ILE A 168 43.91 11.71 -5.98
N PRO A 169 44.61 10.93 -6.83
CA PRO A 169 44.44 11.02 -8.28
C PRO A 169 43.06 10.55 -8.74
N ASP A 170 42.55 11.11 -9.85
CA ASP A 170 41.23 10.78 -10.40
C ASP A 170 41.12 9.28 -10.78
N ASP A 171 42.20 8.68 -11.28
CA ASP A 171 42.23 7.25 -11.63
C ASP A 171 42.02 6.33 -10.41
N GLU A 172 42.53 6.74 -9.25
CA GLU A 172 42.39 6.00 -7.98
C GLU A 172 40.95 6.08 -7.42
N LEU A 173 40.25 7.18 -7.67
CA LEU A 173 38.82 7.32 -7.31
C LEU A 173 37.93 6.38 -8.14
N ILE A 174 38.24 6.19 -9.42
CA ILE A 174 37.52 5.27 -10.30
C ILE A 174 37.66 3.82 -9.78
N LYS A 175 38.83 3.45 -9.25
CA LYS A 175 39.10 2.11 -8.68
C LYS A 175 38.12 1.70 -7.58
N ILE A 176 37.60 2.67 -6.82
CA ILE A 176 36.62 2.46 -5.74
C ILE A 176 35.17 2.75 -6.15
N GLY A 177 34.94 3.03 -7.44
CA GLY A 177 33.60 3.27 -8.01
C GLY A 177 33.07 4.69 -7.83
N MET A 178 33.96 5.68 -7.68
CA MET A 178 33.59 7.11 -7.67
C MET A 178 33.88 7.73 -9.03
N ASN A 179 33.01 8.63 -9.48
CA ASN A 179 33.18 9.31 -10.77
C ASN A 179 33.73 10.75 -10.56
N PRO A 180 35.02 11.01 -10.85
CA PRO A 180 35.67 12.28 -10.56
C PRO A 180 35.10 13.48 -11.34
N LYS A 181 34.37 13.24 -12.45
CA LYS A 181 33.69 14.32 -13.19
C LYS A 181 32.48 14.87 -12.43
N ASN A 182 31.81 14.01 -11.66
CA ASN A 182 30.55 14.31 -10.98
C ASN A 182 30.74 14.56 -9.47
N PHE A 183 31.72 13.90 -8.87
CA PHE A 183 32.02 13.98 -7.45
C PHE A 183 33.51 13.74 -7.21
N LYS A 184 34.14 14.67 -6.50
CA LYS A 184 35.44 14.45 -5.88
C LYS A 184 35.32 14.60 -4.36
N PRO A 185 35.99 13.76 -3.55
CA PRO A 185 35.85 13.79 -2.10
C PRO A 185 36.16 15.15 -1.46
N GLU A 186 37.11 15.91 -2.01
CA GLU A 186 37.48 17.23 -1.51
C GLU A 186 36.37 18.28 -1.69
N TRP A 187 35.43 18.09 -2.64
CA TRP A 187 34.27 18.99 -2.80
C TRP A 187 33.25 18.81 -1.68
N ALA A 188 33.27 17.68 -0.97
CA ALA A 188 32.45 17.47 0.21
C ALA A 188 32.97 18.25 1.43
N VAL A 189 34.18 18.79 1.36
CA VAL A 189 34.69 19.78 2.31
C VAL A 189 34.40 21.17 1.74
N LEU A 190 33.38 21.82 2.29
CA LEU A 190 32.86 23.10 1.82
C LEU A 190 33.83 24.22 2.14
N THR A 191 34.21 24.97 1.11
CA THR A 191 34.95 26.25 1.20
C THR A 191 34.07 27.44 0.81
N THR A 192 33.10 27.20 -0.06
CA THR A 192 32.05 28.15 -0.43
C THR A 192 30.69 27.45 -0.30
N LEU A 193 29.73 28.13 0.32
CA LEU A 193 28.35 27.66 0.48
C LEU A 193 27.43 28.35 -0.54
N LEU A 194 26.63 27.57 -1.27
CA LEU A 194 25.62 28.10 -2.19
C LEU A 194 24.40 28.62 -1.40
N VAL A 195 24.00 29.85 -1.66
CA VAL A 195 22.80 30.47 -1.08
C VAL A 195 21.63 30.31 -2.06
N PRO A 196 20.53 29.64 -1.68
CA PRO A 196 19.38 29.52 -2.55
C PRO A 196 18.71 30.89 -2.81
N PRO A 197 18.08 31.07 -3.99
CA PRO A 197 17.37 32.30 -4.34
C PRO A 197 16.21 32.56 -3.39
N VAL A 198 15.74 33.81 -3.34
CA VAL A 198 14.59 34.23 -2.53
C VAL A 198 13.30 33.46 -2.88
N THR A 199 13.16 33.00 -4.13
CA THR A 199 12.02 32.18 -4.57
C THR A 199 11.92 30.82 -3.87
N VAL A 200 13.02 30.29 -3.35
CA VAL A 200 13.06 29.03 -2.58
C VAL A 200 12.78 29.24 -1.09
N ARG A 201 13.00 30.47 -0.60
CA ARG A 201 12.87 30.89 0.80
C ARG A 201 12.03 32.19 0.88
N PRO A 202 10.75 32.13 0.49
CA PRO A 202 9.91 33.31 0.37
C PRO A 202 9.65 33.96 1.74
N SER A 203 9.54 35.28 1.75
CA SER A 203 9.05 36.06 2.90
C SER A 203 7.53 36.14 2.86
N ILE A 204 6.88 36.14 4.02
CA ILE A 204 5.42 36.28 4.16
C ILE A 204 5.14 37.52 4.99
N ILE A 205 4.20 38.34 4.54
CA ILE A 205 3.69 39.48 5.32
C ILE A 205 2.48 38.99 6.10
N LEU A 206 2.52 39.11 7.42
CA LEU A 206 1.42 38.78 8.32
C LEU A 206 0.31 39.84 8.23
N GLU A 207 -0.89 39.54 8.71
CA GLU A 207 -1.99 40.51 8.76
C GLU A 207 -1.66 41.75 9.61
N SER A 208 -0.74 41.61 10.58
CA SER A 208 -0.19 42.73 11.35
C SER A 208 0.70 43.69 10.54
N GLY A 209 1.02 43.36 9.29
CA GLY A 209 1.97 44.09 8.45
C GLY A 209 3.44 43.72 8.69
N GLU A 210 3.74 42.89 9.69
CA GLU A 210 5.10 42.42 9.97
C GLU A 210 5.55 41.35 8.96
N ARG A 211 6.85 41.36 8.62
CA ARG A 211 7.46 40.34 7.77
C ARG A 211 7.91 39.14 8.60
N SER A 212 7.53 37.95 8.15
CA SER A 212 8.00 36.67 8.67
C SER A 212 8.85 35.98 7.61
N GLU A 213 10.11 35.76 7.93
CA GLU A 213 11.09 35.17 7.03
C GLU A 213 11.13 33.64 7.13
N ASP A 214 11.55 32.99 6.05
CA ASP A 214 11.65 31.53 6.01
C ASP A 214 12.75 30.99 6.95
N ASP A 215 12.54 29.81 7.53
CA ASP A 215 13.50 29.12 8.41
C ASP A 215 14.92 29.01 7.82
N LEU A 216 15.05 28.86 6.49
CA LEU A 216 16.35 28.81 5.82
C LEU A 216 17.04 30.19 5.85
N THR A 217 16.29 31.28 5.72
CA THR A 217 16.82 32.65 5.83
C THR A 217 17.35 32.91 7.23
N HIS A 218 16.60 32.53 8.27
CA HIS A 218 17.07 32.61 9.66
C HIS A 218 18.39 31.84 9.85
N LYS A 219 18.44 30.60 9.36
CA LYS A 219 19.64 29.78 9.52
C LYS A 219 20.85 30.30 8.73
N LEU A 220 20.62 30.83 7.53
CA LEU A 220 21.67 31.47 6.74
C LEU A 220 22.21 32.73 7.43
N SER A 221 21.35 33.51 8.11
CA SER A 221 21.79 34.68 8.89
C SER A 221 22.72 34.25 10.03
N ASP A 222 22.37 33.17 10.75
CA ASP A 222 23.26 32.61 11.78
C ASP A 222 24.60 32.13 11.20
N ILE A 223 24.59 31.48 10.02
CA ILE A 223 25.82 31.04 9.33
C ILE A 223 26.71 32.24 9.01
N ILE A 224 26.14 33.32 8.48
CA ILE A 224 26.89 34.54 8.14
C ILE A 224 27.49 35.16 9.41
N ARG A 225 26.70 35.30 10.48
CA ARG A 225 27.18 35.85 11.77
C ARG A 225 28.31 35.00 12.35
N ALA A 226 28.17 33.67 12.37
CA ALA A 226 29.22 32.77 12.85
C ALA A 226 30.49 32.86 11.98
N ASN A 227 30.33 32.96 10.66
CA ASN A 227 31.44 33.06 9.72
C ASN A 227 32.19 34.39 9.82
N GLN A 228 31.47 35.51 9.97
CA GLN A 228 32.07 36.84 10.20
C GLN A 228 32.86 36.87 11.52
N ARG A 229 32.25 36.40 12.62
CA ARG A 229 32.92 36.33 13.93
C ARG A 229 34.19 35.49 13.87
N LEU A 230 34.15 34.34 13.20
CA LEU A 230 35.33 33.51 13.01
C LEU A 230 36.41 34.24 12.20
N TRP A 231 36.04 34.93 11.12
CA TRP A 231 36.96 35.69 10.28
C TRP A 231 37.61 36.87 11.01
N GLU A 232 36.83 37.63 11.78
CA GLU A 232 37.32 38.76 12.59
C GLU A 232 38.33 38.28 13.64
N ASN A 233 38.02 37.19 14.37
CA ASN A 233 38.92 36.64 15.38
C ASN A 233 40.19 36.03 14.79
N LEU A 234 40.09 35.43 13.59
CA LEU A 234 41.26 34.95 12.85
C LEU A 234 42.20 36.11 12.49
N ASN A 235 41.65 37.23 12.01
CA ASN A 235 42.45 38.40 11.64
C ASN A 235 42.98 39.17 12.84
N ALA A 236 42.26 39.14 13.97
CA ALA A 236 42.69 39.73 15.24
C ALA A 236 43.77 38.90 15.96
N GLY A 237 44.11 37.70 15.47
CA GLY A 237 45.13 36.84 16.09
C GLY A 237 44.68 36.18 17.40
N ALA A 238 43.39 35.84 17.51
CA ALA A 238 42.85 35.18 18.71
C ALA A 238 43.52 33.82 19.00
N PRO A 239 43.56 33.37 20.27
CA PRO A 239 44.03 32.04 20.65
C PRO A 239 43.34 30.90 19.89
N GLU A 240 44.08 29.82 19.58
CA GLU A 240 43.58 28.68 18.80
C GLU A 240 42.32 28.05 19.39
N VAL A 241 42.22 27.93 20.72
CA VAL A 241 41.04 27.37 21.40
C VAL A 241 39.75 28.12 21.04
N ILE A 242 39.82 29.46 20.98
CA ILE A 242 38.66 30.29 20.63
C ILE A 242 38.32 30.12 19.15
N ILE A 243 39.33 30.02 18.29
CA ILE A 243 39.14 29.76 16.85
C ILE A 243 38.49 28.39 16.64
N GLU A 244 38.92 27.36 17.36
CA GLU A 244 38.33 26.02 17.30
C GLU A 244 36.87 26.01 17.72
N ASP A 245 36.52 26.67 18.83
CA ASP A 245 35.14 26.78 19.31
C ASP A 245 34.23 27.52 18.30
N LEU A 246 34.72 28.62 17.73
CA LEU A 246 33.99 29.38 16.69
C LEU A 246 33.86 28.56 15.39
N TRP A 247 34.86 27.74 15.06
CA TRP A 247 34.82 26.84 13.92
C TRP A 247 33.79 25.72 14.13
N ASP A 248 33.74 25.14 15.33
CA ASP A 248 32.74 24.14 15.69
C ASP A 248 31.33 24.72 15.71
N LEU A 249 31.17 25.98 16.12
CA LEU A 249 29.90 26.71 16.00
C LEU A 249 29.49 26.86 14.53
N LEU A 250 30.40 27.25 13.64
CA LEU A 250 30.12 27.33 12.20
C LEU A 250 29.74 25.95 11.61
N GLN A 251 30.46 24.89 11.99
CA GLN A 251 30.14 23.52 11.60
C GLN A 251 28.74 23.10 12.09
N PHE A 252 28.36 23.47 13.31
CA PHE A 252 27.02 23.24 13.84
C PHE A 252 25.94 23.93 12.99
N HIS A 253 26.12 25.21 12.65
CA HIS A 253 25.13 25.95 11.85
C HIS A 253 24.97 25.39 10.43
N ILE A 254 26.07 25.02 9.77
CA ILE A 254 26.01 24.39 8.44
C ILE A 254 25.41 22.99 8.52
N THR A 255 25.74 22.21 9.54
CA THR A 255 25.19 20.86 9.73
C THR A 255 23.67 20.91 9.88
N THR A 256 23.18 21.76 10.77
CA THR A 256 21.75 21.92 11.03
C THR A 256 21.01 22.57 9.85
N PHE A 257 21.66 23.40 9.02
CA PHE A 257 21.08 23.91 7.76
C PHE A 257 20.76 22.81 6.74
N PHE A 258 21.61 21.79 6.62
CA PHE A 258 21.33 20.65 5.74
C PHE A 258 20.40 19.63 6.39
N ASP A 259 20.57 19.33 7.67
CA ASP A 259 19.72 18.41 8.42
C ASP A 259 19.66 18.76 9.91
N ASN A 260 18.48 19.17 10.37
CA ASN A 260 18.22 19.52 11.77
C ASN A 260 17.82 18.32 12.66
N THR A 261 17.73 17.11 12.10
CA THR A 261 17.30 15.89 12.83
C THR A 261 18.45 14.93 13.15
N VAL A 262 19.68 15.45 13.19
CA VAL A 262 20.88 14.64 13.38
C VAL A 262 21.00 14.18 14.83
N ALA A 263 21.19 12.89 15.05
CA ALA A 263 21.41 12.36 16.39
C ALA A 263 22.69 12.92 17.00
N ARG A 264 22.69 13.21 18.32
CA ARG A 264 23.79 13.80 19.11
C ARG A 264 24.07 15.29 18.87
N ILE A 265 23.32 15.96 17.99
CA ILE A 265 23.36 17.42 17.85
C ILE A 265 22.02 17.98 18.37
N PRO A 266 22.04 19.04 19.21
CA PRO A 266 20.81 19.70 19.60
C PRO A 266 20.14 20.36 18.38
N PRO A 267 18.82 20.17 18.16
CA PRO A 267 18.15 20.77 17.02
C PRO A 267 18.14 22.30 17.15
N ALA A 268 18.43 22.99 16.05
CA ALA A 268 18.26 24.43 15.94
C ALA A 268 16.76 24.78 16.02
N ARG A 269 16.44 25.76 16.86
CA ARG A 269 15.06 26.16 17.18
C ARG A 269 14.88 27.66 16.99
N HIS A 270 13.65 28.07 16.71
CA HIS A 270 13.19 29.45 16.87
C HIS A 270 13.29 29.90 18.32
N ARG A 271 13.19 31.21 18.56
CA ARG A 271 13.07 31.78 19.91
C ARG A 271 11.85 31.24 20.67
N SER A 272 10.80 30.83 19.95
CA SER A 272 9.61 30.16 20.49
C SER A 272 9.85 28.70 20.95
N GLY A 273 11.03 28.14 20.68
CA GLY A 273 11.35 26.74 20.96
C GLY A 273 10.96 25.76 19.85
N GLN A 274 10.28 26.18 18.79
CA GLN A 274 9.93 25.30 17.67
C GLN A 274 11.18 24.95 16.82
N PRO A 275 11.43 23.67 16.48
CA PRO A 275 12.54 23.29 15.59
C PRO A 275 12.41 23.90 14.20
N LEU A 276 13.51 24.42 13.66
CA LEU A 276 13.57 24.96 12.30
C LEU A 276 13.42 23.84 11.26
N LYS A 277 12.69 24.12 10.18
CA LYS A 277 12.46 23.18 9.07
C LYS A 277 13.44 23.43 7.91
N THR A 278 14.44 22.57 7.85
CA THR A 278 15.65 22.70 7.02
C THR A 278 15.61 21.83 5.76
N ILE A 279 16.67 21.81 4.94
CA ILE A 279 16.65 21.20 3.59
C ILE A 279 16.18 19.75 3.61
N THR A 280 16.78 18.91 4.45
CA THR A 280 16.45 17.48 4.52
C THR A 280 14.98 17.25 4.91
N GLU A 281 14.43 18.02 5.83
CA GLU A 281 13.04 17.92 6.29
C GLU A 281 12.03 18.40 5.24
N ARG A 282 12.42 19.38 4.41
CA ARG A 282 11.62 19.82 3.27
C ARG A 282 11.54 18.76 2.17
N ILE A 283 12.54 17.88 2.05
CA ILE A 283 12.60 16.85 1.00
C ILE A 283 11.97 15.52 1.48
N LYS A 284 12.24 15.09 2.72
CA LYS A 284 11.84 13.78 3.23
C LYS A 284 10.39 13.72 3.72
N GLY A 285 9.86 12.51 3.82
CA GLY A 285 8.56 12.24 4.47
C GLY A 285 7.34 12.45 3.57
N LYS A 286 6.15 12.24 4.15
CA LYS A 286 4.86 12.38 3.44
C LYS A 286 4.59 13.84 3.04
N GLU A 287 4.90 14.78 3.93
CA GLU A 287 4.75 16.21 3.74
C GLU A 287 5.92 16.87 2.98
N GLY A 288 6.94 16.08 2.61
CA GLY A 288 8.10 16.55 1.86
C GLY A 288 7.77 16.85 0.40
N ARG A 289 8.58 17.70 -0.25
CA ARG A 289 8.40 18.18 -1.63
C ARG A 289 8.20 17.04 -2.63
N ILE A 290 9.00 15.97 -2.54
CA ILE A 290 8.95 14.85 -3.50
C ILE A 290 7.61 14.12 -3.45
N ARG A 291 7.03 13.92 -2.25
CA ARG A 291 5.78 13.16 -2.12
C ARG A 291 4.54 14.03 -2.19
N LYS A 292 4.52 15.17 -1.49
CA LYS A 292 3.33 16.02 -1.36
C LYS A 292 3.08 16.95 -2.54
N ASN A 293 4.15 17.40 -3.22
CA ASN A 293 4.06 18.45 -4.22
C ASN A 293 4.45 18.00 -5.63
N LEU A 294 5.31 16.98 -5.74
CA LEU A 294 5.74 16.43 -7.03
C LEU A 294 4.94 15.18 -7.40
N ALA A 295 4.97 14.12 -6.57
CA ALA A 295 4.24 12.88 -6.85
C ALA A 295 2.71 13.03 -6.69
N GLY A 296 2.26 13.79 -5.70
CA GLY A 296 0.89 14.27 -5.59
C GLY A 296 0.90 15.80 -5.63
N LYS A 297 -0.22 16.41 -6.02
CA LYS A 297 -0.43 17.86 -5.92
C LYS A 297 -1.92 18.17 -5.77
N ARG A 298 -2.23 19.32 -5.18
CA ARG A 298 -3.59 19.88 -5.29
C ARG A 298 -3.79 20.36 -6.72
N VAL A 299 -4.97 20.11 -7.26
CA VAL A 299 -5.34 20.46 -8.63
C VAL A 299 -6.48 21.47 -8.61
N ASN A 300 -6.55 22.28 -9.66
CA ASN A 300 -7.68 23.18 -9.92
C ASN A 300 -8.78 22.43 -10.70
N TYR A 301 -9.88 23.12 -11.00
CA TYR A 301 -11.01 22.58 -11.78
C TYR A 301 -11.61 21.30 -11.16
N SER A 302 -11.73 21.31 -9.84
CA SER A 302 -12.26 20.21 -9.05
C SER A 302 -13.31 20.70 -8.05
N GLY A 303 -14.26 19.84 -7.71
CA GLY A 303 -15.27 20.09 -6.68
C GLY A 303 -15.40 18.89 -5.74
N ARG A 304 -15.94 19.11 -4.54
CA ARG A 304 -16.21 18.08 -3.54
C ARG A 304 -17.51 18.41 -2.82
N THR A 305 -18.39 17.43 -2.68
CA THR A 305 -19.61 17.54 -1.86
C THR A 305 -20.09 16.14 -1.48
N VAL A 306 -21.10 16.07 -0.62
CA VAL A 306 -21.77 14.84 -0.19
C VAL A 306 -22.50 14.20 -1.37
N ILE A 307 -22.54 12.86 -1.41
CA ILE A 307 -23.30 12.10 -2.41
C ILE A 307 -24.69 11.71 -1.92
N SER A 308 -25.63 11.60 -2.84
CA SER A 308 -26.99 11.09 -2.60
C SER A 308 -27.43 10.17 -3.74
N PRO A 309 -28.21 9.11 -3.46
CA PRO A 309 -28.70 8.22 -4.50
C PRO A 309 -29.75 8.92 -5.37
N ASP A 310 -29.70 8.71 -6.69
CA ASP A 310 -30.77 9.11 -7.61
C ASP A 310 -30.99 8.00 -8.65
N PRO A 311 -32.04 7.18 -8.48
CA PRO A 311 -32.41 6.13 -9.43
C PRO A 311 -32.92 6.61 -10.79
N SER A 312 -33.11 7.92 -10.99
CA SER A 312 -33.78 8.47 -12.19
C SER A 312 -32.78 8.98 -13.24
N ILE A 313 -31.52 9.16 -12.86
CA ILE A 313 -30.44 9.54 -13.80
C ILE A 313 -29.89 8.30 -14.51
N GLU A 314 -29.16 8.50 -15.60
CA GLU A 314 -28.50 7.37 -16.26
C GLU A 314 -27.34 6.81 -15.41
N ILE A 315 -27.05 5.51 -15.55
CA ILE A 315 -26.00 4.83 -14.76
C ILE A 315 -24.60 5.44 -14.99
N ASN A 316 -24.36 6.02 -16.17
CA ASN A 316 -23.11 6.69 -16.54
C ASN A 316 -23.16 8.22 -16.35
N GLU A 317 -24.23 8.75 -15.74
CA GLU A 317 -24.37 10.16 -15.41
C GLU A 317 -24.07 10.42 -13.92
N VAL A 318 -23.64 11.64 -13.63
CA VAL A 318 -23.51 12.18 -12.28
C VAL A 318 -24.26 13.50 -12.18
N GLY A 319 -25.11 13.61 -11.16
CA GLY A 319 -25.83 14.83 -10.84
C GLY A 319 -24.90 15.88 -10.24
N ILE A 320 -24.79 17.06 -10.85
CA ILE A 320 -23.95 18.17 -10.38
C ILE A 320 -24.82 19.37 -9.97
N PRO A 321 -24.63 19.93 -8.77
CA PRO A 321 -25.27 21.17 -8.34
C PRO A 321 -24.96 22.37 -9.22
N TYR A 322 -25.93 23.27 -9.40
CA TYR A 322 -25.72 24.56 -10.10
C TYR A 322 -24.57 25.38 -9.53
N GLU A 323 -24.41 25.41 -8.20
CA GLU A 323 -23.34 26.14 -7.52
C GLU A 323 -21.95 25.65 -7.97
N ILE A 324 -21.79 24.34 -8.13
CA ILE A 324 -20.53 23.72 -8.56
C ILE A 324 -20.34 23.89 -10.07
N ALA A 325 -21.39 23.72 -10.88
CA ALA A 325 -21.35 23.85 -12.33
C ALA A 325 -20.93 25.26 -12.79
N ARG A 326 -21.28 26.31 -12.02
CA ARG A 326 -20.88 27.70 -12.29
C ARG A 326 -19.41 27.98 -11.96
N VAL A 327 -18.82 27.23 -11.04
CA VAL A 327 -17.44 27.46 -10.55
C VAL A 327 -16.44 26.59 -11.32
N VAL A 328 -16.77 25.32 -11.52
CA VAL A 328 -15.92 24.37 -12.27
C VAL A 328 -16.15 24.59 -13.76
N THR A 329 -15.20 25.25 -14.41
CA THR A 329 -15.29 25.59 -15.83
C THR A 329 -14.66 24.54 -16.74
N VAL A 330 -15.09 24.55 -17.99
CA VAL A 330 -14.49 23.79 -19.10
C VAL A 330 -13.91 24.80 -20.08
N ALA A 331 -12.60 24.68 -20.37
CA ALA A 331 -11.98 25.43 -21.45
C ALA A 331 -12.43 24.88 -22.80
N GLU A 332 -13.11 25.71 -23.59
CA GLU A 332 -13.54 25.39 -24.95
C GLU A 332 -12.83 26.31 -25.95
N THR A 333 -12.27 25.74 -27.00
CA THR A 333 -11.58 26.51 -28.04
C THR A 333 -12.60 27.01 -29.07
N VAL A 334 -12.57 28.31 -29.35
CA VAL A 334 -13.43 28.96 -30.33
C VAL A 334 -13.02 28.54 -31.72
N ASN A 335 -13.99 28.06 -32.50
CA ASN A 335 -13.85 27.67 -33.89
C ASN A 335 -15.08 28.14 -34.69
N ASP A 336 -15.08 27.90 -36.00
CA ASP A 336 -16.16 28.34 -36.88
C ASP A 336 -17.51 27.67 -36.58
N LEU A 337 -17.53 26.51 -35.89
CA LEU A 337 -18.74 25.76 -35.57
C LEU A 337 -19.43 26.26 -34.30
N ASN A 338 -18.67 26.69 -33.28
CA ASN A 338 -19.20 26.98 -31.93
C ASN A 338 -19.19 28.47 -31.56
N ILE A 339 -18.69 29.36 -32.42
CA ILE A 339 -18.51 30.78 -32.11
C ILE A 339 -19.81 31.48 -31.68
N GLU A 340 -20.95 31.16 -32.30
CA GLU A 340 -22.24 31.76 -31.96
C GLU A 340 -22.74 31.26 -30.59
N LYS A 341 -22.63 29.94 -30.32
CA LYS A 341 -22.93 29.36 -29.01
C LYS A 341 -22.10 30.03 -27.92
N ILE A 342 -20.78 30.17 -28.12
CA ILE A 342 -19.87 30.78 -27.15
C ILE A 342 -20.23 32.25 -26.91
N LYS A 343 -20.57 33.01 -27.95
CA LYS A 343 -21.01 34.41 -27.79
C LYS A 343 -22.22 34.54 -26.87
N LYS A 344 -23.24 33.67 -27.02
CA LYS A 344 -24.40 33.62 -26.12
C LYS A 344 -24.03 33.30 -24.67
N LEU A 345 -23.04 32.44 -24.45
CA LEU A 345 -22.56 32.12 -23.09
C LEU A 345 -21.80 33.28 -22.45
N VAL A 346 -21.00 34.01 -23.23
CA VAL A 346 -20.29 35.22 -22.76
C VAL A 346 -21.26 36.35 -22.44
N GLU A 347 -22.32 36.52 -23.24
CA GLU A 347 -23.41 37.47 -23.00
C GLU A 347 -24.06 37.24 -21.63
N ARG A 348 -24.44 35.99 -21.32
CA ARG A 348 -24.98 35.60 -20.01
C ARG A 348 -23.98 35.79 -18.87
N GLY A 349 -22.69 35.52 -19.11
CA GLY A 349 -21.62 35.74 -18.14
C GLY A 349 -21.75 34.81 -16.93
N SER A 350 -21.94 35.36 -15.72
CA SER A 350 -21.98 34.58 -14.48
C SER A 350 -23.30 33.82 -14.22
N GLU A 351 -24.34 34.07 -15.01
CA GLU A 351 -25.62 33.35 -14.95
C GLU A 351 -25.49 31.99 -15.64
N TYR A 352 -26.10 30.94 -15.06
CA TYR A 352 -26.02 29.60 -15.61
C TYR A 352 -27.10 29.35 -16.68
N PRO A 353 -26.78 28.76 -17.84
CA PRO A 353 -25.43 28.46 -18.34
C PRO A 353 -24.75 29.71 -18.92
N GLY A 354 -23.49 29.91 -18.58
CA GLY A 354 -22.68 31.07 -19.00
C GLY A 354 -21.18 30.80 -19.00
N ALA A 355 -20.35 31.85 -18.88
CA ALA A 355 -18.90 31.76 -18.90
C ALA A 355 -18.22 32.76 -17.95
N ASN A 356 -17.05 32.38 -17.42
CA ASN A 356 -16.34 33.16 -16.41
C ASN A 356 -15.11 33.90 -16.95
N TYR A 357 -14.37 33.30 -17.88
CA TYR A 357 -13.10 33.85 -18.38
C TYR A 357 -12.93 33.61 -19.88
N VAL A 358 -12.15 34.49 -20.53
CA VAL A 358 -11.65 34.33 -21.89
C VAL A 358 -10.13 34.37 -21.88
N ILE A 359 -9.50 33.42 -22.55
CA ILE A 359 -8.06 33.30 -22.73
C ILE A 359 -7.77 33.65 -24.20
N ARG A 360 -6.95 34.68 -24.39
CA ARG A 360 -6.50 35.11 -25.71
C ARG A 360 -5.42 34.18 -26.26
N PRO A 361 -5.16 34.19 -27.58
CA PRO A 361 -4.06 33.41 -28.18
C PRO A 361 -2.66 33.75 -27.63
N ASP A 362 -2.48 34.94 -27.05
CA ASP A 362 -1.24 35.35 -26.36
C ASP A 362 -1.09 34.74 -24.95
N GLY A 363 -2.09 33.98 -24.49
CA GLY A 363 -2.15 33.33 -23.19
C GLY A 363 -2.67 34.23 -22.06
N LYS A 364 -3.03 35.49 -22.32
CA LYS A 364 -3.60 36.36 -21.29
C LYS A 364 -5.05 35.99 -21.01
N ARG A 365 -5.35 35.82 -19.72
CA ARG A 365 -6.68 35.51 -19.20
C ARG A 365 -7.40 36.79 -18.79
N LYS A 366 -8.54 37.09 -19.41
CA LYS A 366 -9.47 38.17 -19.05
C LYS A 366 -10.68 37.57 -18.33
N LYS A 367 -11.16 38.24 -17.28
CA LYS A 367 -12.41 37.89 -16.59
C LYS A 367 -13.60 38.53 -17.32
N ILE A 368 -14.69 37.80 -17.46
CA ILE A 368 -15.94 38.33 -18.04
C ILE A 368 -16.67 39.10 -16.94
N THR A 369 -16.72 40.43 -17.07
CA THR A 369 -17.50 41.33 -16.20
C THR A 369 -18.59 42.02 -17.02
N PRO A 370 -19.70 42.47 -16.41
CA PRO A 370 -20.80 43.14 -17.13
C PRO A 370 -20.36 44.26 -18.09
N GLU A 371 -19.36 45.04 -17.69
CA GLU A 371 -18.80 46.16 -18.46
C GLU A 371 -17.99 45.69 -19.69
N LEU A 372 -17.34 44.53 -19.62
CA LEU A 372 -16.42 44.03 -20.65
C LEU A 372 -17.09 43.04 -21.63
N LYS A 373 -18.35 42.65 -21.42
CA LYS A 373 -19.00 41.57 -22.19
C LYS A 373 -19.06 41.90 -23.68
N GLU A 374 -19.52 43.10 -24.02
CA GLU A 374 -19.67 43.55 -25.42
C GLU A 374 -18.32 43.65 -26.14
N GLU A 375 -17.31 44.22 -25.48
CA GLU A 375 -15.93 44.26 -25.99
C GLU A 375 -15.43 42.85 -26.28
N ILE A 376 -15.52 41.93 -25.30
CA ILE A 376 -15.05 40.55 -25.46
C ILE A 376 -15.79 39.85 -26.61
N MET A 377 -17.10 40.03 -26.74
CA MET A 377 -17.88 39.42 -27.83
C MET A 377 -17.47 39.90 -29.22
N SER A 378 -17.08 41.18 -29.34
CA SER A 378 -16.56 41.74 -30.59
C SER A 378 -15.15 41.23 -30.92
N GLU A 379 -14.33 40.97 -29.91
CA GLU A 379 -12.95 40.47 -30.06
C GLU A 379 -12.86 38.96 -30.35
N LEU A 380 -13.89 38.18 -30.01
CA LEU A 380 -13.88 36.72 -30.15
C LEU A 380 -13.67 36.29 -31.59
N SER A 381 -12.60 35.52 -31.81
CA SER A 381 -12.23 34.95 -33.11
C SER A 381 -11.69 33.51 -32.93
N PRO A 382 -11.66 32.70 -34.00
CA PRO A 382 -11.09 31.35 -33.93
C PRO A 382 -9.67 31.35 -33.35
N GLY A 383 -9.44 30.45 -32.38
CA GLY A 383 -8.17 30.37 -31.63
C GLY A 383 -8.19 31.00 -30.24
N TYR A 384 -9.25 31.75 -29.89
CA TYR A 384 -9.52 32.11 -28.49
C TYR A 384 -9.99 30.87 -27.70
N GLN A 385 -9.83 30.88 -26.39
CA GLN A 385 -10.43 29.87 -25.50
C GLN A 385 -11.36 30.53 -24.51
N VAL A 386 -12.53 29.96 -24.29
CA VAL A 386 -13.52 30.46 -23.32
C VAL A 386 -13.71 29.42 -22.22
N GLU A 387 -13.56 29.83 -20.96
CA GLU A 387 -13.87 29.01 -19.80
C GLU A 387 -15.36 29.14 -19.47
N ARG A 388 -16.17 28.29 -20.11
CA ARG A 388 -17.62 28.21 -19.87
C ARG A 388 -17.94 27.38 -18.63
N HIS A 389 -19.14 27.56 -18.08
CA HIS A 389 -19.67 26.69 -17.01
C HIS A 389 -19.80 25.25 -17.49
N LEU A 390 -19.84 24.32 -16.53
CA LEU A 390 -20.06 22.90 -16.78
C LEU A 390 -21.51 22.68 -17.25
N GLU A 391 -21.72 22.04 -18.38
CA GLU A 391 -23.04 21.81 -18.99
C GLU A 391 -23.42 20.32 -18.99
N ASN A 392 -24.68 20.02 -19.28
CA ASN A 392 -25.14 18.64 -19.47
C ASN A 392 -24.37 17.95 -20.60
N GLY A 393 -23.93 16.71 -20.35
CA GLY A 393 -23.15 15.92 -21.31
C GLY A 393 -21.65 16.18 -21.31
N ASP A 394 -21.15 17.15 -20.53
CA ASP A 394 -19.72 17.27 -20.28
C ASP A 394 -19.18 16.05 -19.53
N ILE A 395 -17.90 15.74 -19.72
CA ILE A 395 -17.25 14.61 -19.05
C ILE A 395 -16.51 15.10 -17.82
N VAL A 396 -16.73 14.44 -16.69
CA VAL A 396 -15.99 14.66 -15.46
C VAL A 396 -15.43 13.35 -14.93
N LEU A 397 -14.26 13.40 -14.32
CA LEU A 397 -13.73 12.29 -13.54
C LEU A 397 -14.35 12.35 -12.15
N PHE A 398 -14.95 11.25 -11.71
CA PHE A 398 -15.59 11.13 -10.41
C PHE A 398 -14.86 10.09 -9.55
N ASN A 399 -14.51 10.48 -8.32
CA ASN A 399 -13.67 9.67 -7.45
C ASN A 399 -14.18 9.61 -6.00
N ARG A 400 -13.88 8.49 -5.32
CA ARG A 400 -14.01 8.35 -3.86
C ARG A 400 -12.64 8.08 -3.25
N HIS A 401 -12.36 8.74 -2.12
CA HIS A 401 -11.17 8.49 -1.32
C HIS A 401 -11.51 7.55 -0.16
N PRO A 402 -10.63 6.59 0.20
CA PRO A 402 -9.37 6.25 -0.45
C PRO A 402 -9.58 5.41 -1.73
N SER A 403 -8.81 5.70 -2.78
CA SER A 403 -8.88 4.95 -4.05
C SER A 403 -7.95 3.73 -4.01
N LEU A 404 -8.53 2.53 -3.90
CA LEU A 404 -7.79 1.27 -3.74
C LEU A 404 -7.69 0.46 -5.05
N HIS A 405 -8.54 0.74 -6.03
CA HIS A 405 -8.55 0.09 -7.33
C HIS A 405 -8.95 1.07 -8.44
N LYS A 406 -8.81 0.65 -9.71
CA LYS A 406 -9.14 1.46 -10.89
C LYS A 406 -10.59 1.97 -10.87
N GLY A 407 -11.54 1.13 -10.46
CA GLY A 407 -12.98 1.48 -10.38
C GLY A 407 -13.31 2.61 -9.40
N SER A 408 -12.41 2.96 -8.46
CA SER A 408 -12.60 4.10 -7.56
C SER A 408 -12.48 5.47 -8.26
N LEU A 409 -12.09 5.50 -9.54
CA LEU A 409 -12.03 6.68 -10.41
C LEU A 409 -12.60 6.32 -11.80
N MET A 410 -13.74 6.88 -12.15
CA MET A 410 -14.37 6.68 -13.47
C MET A 410 -14.83 8.01 -14.07
N ALA A 411 -15.00 8.03 -15.39
CA ALA A 411 -15.54 9.16 -16.12
C ALA A 411 -17.06 9.05 -16.25
N HIS A 412 -17.77 10.09 -15.83
CA HIS A 412 -19.21 10.23 -15.90
C HIS A 412 -19.60 11.41 -16.77
N TYR A 413 -20.82 11.36 -17.31
CA TYR A 413 -21.44 12.49 -17.98
C TYR A 413 -22.15 13.38 -16.96
N VAL A 414 -22.01 14.68 -17.10
CA VAL A 414 -22.61 15.65 -16.20
C VAL A 414 -24.10 15.76 -16.49
N LYS A 415 -24.90 15.71 -15.41
CA LYS A 415 -26.29 16.15 -15.40
C LYS A 415 -26.43 17.26 -14.35
N VAL A 416 -26.64 18.50 -14.77
CA VAL A 416 -26.82 19.61 -13.84
C VAL A 416 -28.22 19.57 -13.24
N LEU A 417 -28.28 19.53 -11.91
CA LEU A 417 -29.51 19.34 -11.13
C LEU A 417 -29.60 20.34 -9.97
N PRO A 418 -30.81 20.65 -9.48
CA PRO A 418 -30.99 21.44 -8.27
C PRO A 418 -30.52 20.70 -7.01
N GLY A 419 -30.20 21.46 -5.96
CA GLY A 419 -29.68 20.95 -4.69
C GLY A 419 -28.19 21.22 -4.51
N ARG A 420 -27.56 20.54 -3.55
CA ARG A 420 -26.15 20.75 -3.17
C ARG A 420 -25.29 19.48 -3.14
N THR A 421 -25.90 18.31 -3.33
CA THR A 421 -25.23 17.01 -3.32
C THR A 421 -24.89 16.56 -4.73
N PHE A 422 -23.85 15.72 -4.85
CA PHE A 422 -23.65 14.95 -6.06
C PHE A 422 -24.65 13.80 -6.10
N ARG A 423 -25.31 13.58 -7.23
CA ARG A 423 -26.26 12.47 -7.36
C ARG A 423 -25.67 11.33 -8.16
N LEU A 424 -25.82 10.11 -7.66
CA LEU A 424 -25.26 8.91 -8.27
C LEU A 424 -26.32 7.83 -8.38
N HIS A 425 -26.32 7.10 -9.49
CA HIS A 425 -27.19 5.95 -9.64
C HIS A 425 -26.75 4.81 -8.69
N PRO A 426 -27.64 4.17 -7.91
CA PRO A 426 -27.25 3.14 -6.94
C PRO A 426 -26.46 1.95 -7.53
N SER A 427 -26.78 1.52 -8.77
CA SER A 427 -26.07 0.44 -9.47
C SER A 427 -24.56 0.64 -9.66
N VAL A 428 -24.07 1.88 -9.60
CA VAL A 428 -22.63 2.19 -9.76
C VAL A 428 -21.96 2.54 -8.43
N ALA A 429 -22.67 2.44 -7.29
CA ALA A 429 -22.11 2.72 -5.97
C ALA A 429 -21.05 1.67 -5.54
N ALA A 430 -21.22 0.41 -5.95
CA ALA A 430 -20.33 -0.71 -5.59
C ALA A 430 -18.84 -0.46 -5.93
N PRO A 431 -18.45 -0.06 -7.17
CA PRO A 431 -17.04 0.24 -7.48
C PRO A 431 -16.46 1.44 -6.74
N TYR A 432 -17.28 2.30 -6.12
CA TYR A 432 -16.81 3.36 -5.22
C TYR A 432 -16.78 2.91 -3.76
N ASN A 433 -17.36 1.75 -3.45
CA ASN A 433 -17.67 1.30 -2.09
C ASN A 433 -18.45 2.38 -1.31
N ALA A 434 -19.41 3.02 -1.98
CA ALA A 434 -20.21 4.12 -1.46
C ALA A 434 -21.53 3.60 -0.88
N ASP A 435 -21.95 4.13 0.26
CA ASP A 435 -23.14 3.69 1.02
C ASP A 435 -24.14 4.82 1.35
N PHE A 436 -23.84 6.06 0.94
CA PHE A 436 -24.70 7.25 1.09
C PHE A 436 -24.98 7.68 2.54
N ASP A 437 -24.11 7.35 3.49
CA ASP A 437 -24.26 7.70 4.91
C ASP A 437 -23.75 9.12 5.30
N GLY A 438 -23.41 9.94 4.31
CA GLY A 438 -22.68 11.21 4.48
C GLY A 438 -21.34 11.24 3.73
N ASP A 439 -21.05 10.19 2.97
CA ASP A 439 -19.92 10.10 2.05
C ASP A 439 -19.71 11.35 1.17
N GLU A 440 -18.46 11.78 1.04
CA GLU A 440 -18.06 12.85 0.13
C GLU A 440 -17.20 12.32 -1.03
N MET A 441 -17.51 12.77 -2.24
CA MET A 441 -16.78 12.40 -3.45
C MET A 441 -16.25 13.63 -4.18
N ASN A 442 -15.21 13.45 -4.99
CA ASN A 442 -14.61 14.55 -5.76
C ASN A 442 -14.92 14.41 -7.26
N ILE A 443 -15.11 15.56 -7.91
CA ILE A 443 -15.11 15.67 -9.37
C ILE A 443 -13.85 16.39 -9.85
N HIS A 444 -13.36 16.03 -11.03
CA HIS A 444 -12.31 16.75 -11.75
C HIS A 444 -12.73 16.93 -13.21
N SER A 445 -12.67 18.17 -13.71
CA SER A 445 -13.01 18.48 -15.10
C SER A 445 -11.76 18.47 -16.00
N PRO A 446 -11.66 17.55 -16.98
CA PRO A 446 -10.56 17.54 -17.94
C PRO A 446 -10.58 18.79 -18.83
N GLN A 447 -9.46 19.52 -18.88
CA GLN A 447 -9.40 20.82 -19.57
C GLN A 447 -8.96 20.75 -21.04
N THR A 448 -8.40 19.62 -21.50
CA THR A 448 -7.96 19.43 -22.89
C THR A 448 -8.81 18.39 -23.60
N GLU A 449 -9.00 18.53 -24.91
CA GLU A 449 -9.76 17.57 -25.72
C GLU A 449 -9.14 16.17 -25.71
N GLU A 450 -7.80 16.09 -25.66
CA GLU A 450 -7.08 14.82 -25.49
C GLU A 450 -7.45 14.12 -24.17
N ALA A 451 -7.44 14.86 -23.05
CA ALA A 451 -7.78 14.32 -21.74
C ALA A 451 -9.27 13.94 -21.63
N LYS A 452 -10.17 14.73 -22.24
CA LYS A 452 -11.60 14.38 -22.33
C LYS A 452 -11.81 13.09 -23.12
N SER A 453 -11.09 12.93 -24.24
CA SER A 453 -11.16 11.72 -25.08
C SER A 453 -10.63 10.49 -24.34
N GLU A 454 -9.49 10.63 -23.66
CA GLU A 454 -8.91 9.56 -22.83
C GLU A 454 -9.88 9.14 -21.70
N ALA A 455 -10.44 10.12 -20.98
CA ALA A 455 -11.43 9.87 -19.93
C ALA A 455 -12.66 9.14 -20.48
N LYS A 456 -13.22 9.60 -21.60
CA LYS A 456 -14.40 9.00 -22.24
C LYS A 456 -14.17 7.54 -22.63
N ILE A 457 -13.05 7.26 -23.30
CA ILE A 457 -12.80 5.96 -23.93
C ILE A 457 -12.29 4.93 -22.91
N LEU A 458 -11.38 5.33 -22.02
CA LEU A 458 -10.71 4.40 -21.10
C LEU A 458 -11.36 4.33 -19.72
N LEU A 459 -11.82 5.47 -19.20
CA LEU A 459 -12.33 5.59 -17.83
C LEU A 459 -13.86 5.62 -17.77
N GLY A 460 -14.57 5.63 -18.90
CA GLY A 460 -16.02 5.64 -18.94
C GLY A 460 -16.63 4.47 -18.17
N VAL A 461 -17.73 4.74 -17.45
CA VAL A 461 -18.44 3.73 -16.63
C VAL A 461 -18.80 2.48 -17.44
N LYS A 462 -19.36 2.66 -18.65
CA LYS A 462 -19.72 1.54 -19.56
C LYS A 462 -18.52 0.64 -19.89
N LYS A 463 -17.33 1.23 -20.03
CA LYS A 463 -16.10 0.48 -20.34
C LYS A 463 -15.58 -0.29 -19.12
N ASN A 464 -15.94 0.13 -17.91
CA ASN A 464 -15.48 -0.45 -16.64
C ASN A 464 -16.60 -1.25 -15.91
N LEU A 465 -17.48 -1.95 -16.64
CA LEU A 465 -18.51 -2.82 -16.06
C LEU A 465 -17.95 -4.06 -15.34
N ILE A 466 -16.77 -4.56 -15.73
CA ILE A 466 -16.19 -5.81 -15.21
C ILE A 466 -14.86 -5.54 -14.51
N SER A 467 -14.69 -6.16 -13.35
CA SER A 467 -13.52 -6.08 -12.50
C SER A 467 -12.29 -6.74 -13.13
N PRO A 468 -11.13 -6.07 -13.17
CA PRO A 468 -9.87 -6.67 -13.57
C PRO A 468 -9.27 -7.56 -12.47
N LYS A 469 -9.84 -7.60 -11.25
CA LYS A 469 -9.36 -8.42 -10.11
C LYS A 469 -9.58 -9.92 -10.33
N ASN A 470 -10.79 -10.28 -10.79
CA ASN A 470 -11.34 -11.64 -10.76
C ASN A 470 -12.48 -11.84 -11.77
N ASN A 471 -12.65 -10.94 -12.74
CA ASN A 471 -13.71 -10.99 -13.75
C ASN A 471 -15.15 -10.93 -13.20
N THR A 472 -15.38 -10.39 -12.00
CA THR A 472 -16.74 -10.16 -11.47
C THR A 472 -17.34 -8.86 -11.98
N ASN A 473 -18.66 -8.70 -11.86
CA ASN A 473 -19.32 -7.46 -12.27
C ASN A 473 -19.09 -6.37 -11.22
N TRP A 474 -18.69 -5.18 -11.64
CA TRP A 474 -18.71 -4.02 -10.75
C TRP A 474 -20.07 -3.34 -10.74
N ILE A 475 -20.77 -3.31 -11.88
CA ILE A 475 -22.04 -2.60 -12.01
C ILE A 475 -23.15 -3.63 -12.17
N GLY A 476 -24.22 -3.48 -11.39
CA GLY A 476 -25.37 -4.38 -11.39
C GLY A 476 -26.51 -3.82 -10.55
N CYS A 477 -27.59 -4.59 -10.43
CA CYS A 477 -28.65 -4.34 -9.48
C CYS A 477 -28.16 -4.57 -8.05
N SER A 478 -28.72 -3.84 -7.09
CA SER A 478 -28.37 -3.90 -5.68
C SER A 478 -29.60 -3.68 -4.81
N GLN A 479 -29.61 -4.25 -3.61
CA GLN A 479 -30.61 -4.00 -2.55
C GLN A 479 -32.05 -4.09 -3.07
N ASP A 480 -32.80 -2.99 -2.99
CA ASP A 480 -34.22 -2.87 -3.35
C ASP A 480 -34.53 -3.35 -4.76
N ALA A 481 -33.67 -3.09 -5.75
CA ALA A 481 -33.92 -3.54 -7.12
C ALA A 481 -33.88 -5.07 -7.24
N ILE A 482 -33.03 -5.74 -6.45
CA ILE A 482 -32.95 -7.21 -6.41
C ILE A 482 -34.17 -7.78 -5.69
N THR A 483 -34.50 -7.25 -4.50
CA THR A 483 -35.67 -7.69 -3.73
C THR A 483 -36.96 -7.50 -4.53
N GLY A 484 -37.10 -6.36 -5.22
CA GLY A 484 -38.22 -6.08 -6.11
C GLY A 484 -38.28 -7.02 -7.32
N GLY A 485 -37.14 -7.34 -7.93
CA GLY A 485 -37.08 -8.33 -9.01
C GLY A 485 -37.51 -9.74 -8.57
N TYR A 486 -37.07 -10.17 -7.38
CA TYR A 486 -37.48 -11.43 -6.78
C TYR A 486 -38.98 -11.48 -6.50
N LEU A 487 -39.51 -10.43 -5.86
CA LEU A 487 -40.94 -10.31 -5.56
C LEU A 487 -41.81 -10.24 -6.82
N LEU A 488 -41.29 -9.63 -7.89
CA LEU A 488 -41.94 -9.66 -9.18
C LEU A 488 -42.03 -11.12 -9.69
N SER A 489 -40.95 -11.89 -9.57
CA SER A 489 -40.89 -13.27 -10.10
C SER A 489 -41.87 -14.25 -9.45
N ILE A 490 -42.31 -13.99 -8.21
CA ILE A 490 -43.32 -14.80 -7.50
C ILE A 490 -44.77 -14.33 -7.77
N GLY A 491 -44.96 -13.14 -8.33
CA GLY A 491 -46.26 -12.49 -8.49
C GLY A 491 -46.98 -12.85 -9.80
N ASN A 492 -48.31 -12.74 -9.78
CA ASN A 492 -49.16 -12.74 -10.97
C ASN A 492 -49.89 -11.41 -11.09
N PHE A 493 -49.99 -10.88 -12.29
CA PHE A 493 -50.47 -9.52 -12.54
C PHE A 493 -51.63 -9.51 -13.52
N SER A 494 -52.53 -8.55 -13.34
CA SER A 494 -53.52 -8.24 -14.35
C SER A 494 -52.84 -7.65 -15.59
N ARG A 495 -53.49 -7.75 -16.74
CA ARG A 495 -53.04 -7.09 -17.97
C ARG A 495 -52.74 -5.61 -17.77
N GLU A 496 -53.59 -4.90 -17.02
CA GLU A 496 -53.46 -3.45 -16.83
C GLU A 496 -52.25 -3.11 -15.97
N ASP A 497 -52.06 -3.82 -14.86
CA ASP A 497 -50.91 -3.62 -13.97
C ASP A 497 -49.59 -3.97 -14.65
N ALA A 498 -49.54 -5.10 -15.36
CA ALA A 498 -48.35 -5.54 -16.09
C ALA A 498 -47.91 -4.50 -17.13
N ASN A 499 -48.85 -3.97 -17.90
CA ASN A 499 -48.56 -2.97 -18.92
C ASN A 499 -48.21 -1.60 -18.32
N GLN A 500 -48.83 -1.21 -17.21
CA GLN A 500 -48.50 0.02 -16.50
C GLN A 500 -47.09 -0.05 -15.91
N LEU A 501 -46.70 -1.18 -15.34
CA LEU A 501 -45.36 -1.42 -14.80
C LEU A 501 -44.28 -1.35 -15.88
N LEU A 502 -44.52 -1.96 -17.06
CA LEU A 502 -43.61 -1.88 -18.20
C LEU A 502 -43.46 -0.44 -18.71
N TYR A 503 -44.57 0.27 -18.85
CA TYR A 503 -44.56 1.67 -19.30
C TYR A 503 -43.79 2.59 -18.34
N LYS A 504 -44.05 2.50 -17.02
CA LYS A 504 -43.30 3.25 -15.99
C LYS A 504 -41.81 2.92 -15.96
N SER A 505 -41.45 1.71 -16.36
CA SER A 505 -40.07 1.24 -16.43
C SER A 505 -39.39 1.60 -17.77
N GLY A 506 -40.10 2.27 -18.68
CA GLY A 506 -39.58 2.68 -19.99
C GLY A 506 -39.43 1.53 -20.97
N ILE A 507 -40.17 0.43 -20.80
CA ILE A 507 -40.08 -0.77 -21.62
C ILE A 507 -41.23 -0.77 -22.63
N ASN A 508 -40.88 -0.73 -23.91
CA ASN A 508 -41.83 -0.77 -25.02
C ASN A 508 -42.26 -2.22 -25.33
N HIS A 509 -43.08 -2.79 -24.45
CA HIS A 509 -43.70 -4.10 -24.65
C HIS A 509 -45.14 -4.08 -24.13
N HIS A 510 -46.04 -4.85 -24.75
CA HIS A 510 -47.45 -4.90 -24.37
C HIS A 510 -47.96 -6.34 -24.34
N PHE A 511 -48.59 -6.71 -23.24
CA PHE A 511 -49.25 -8.01 -23.10
C PHE A 511 -50.74 -7.92 -23.42
N SER A 512 -51.21 -8.86 -24.25
CA SER A 512 -52.63 -9.03 -24.56
C SER A 512 -53.33 -10.08 -23.67
N LYS A 513 -52.56 -10.91 -22.94
CA LYS A 513 -53.09 -11.92 -22.00
C LYS A 513 -53.75 -11.24 -20.79
N LYS A 514 -54.82 -11.84 -20.26
CA LYS A 514 -55.56 -11.32 -19.09
C LYS A 514 -54.75 -11.39 -17.79
N ASN A 515 -54.08 -12.53 -17.58
CA ASN A 515 -53.17 -12.76 -16.45
C ASN A 515 -51.78 -12.98 -17.01
N VAL A 516 -50.80 -12.27 -16.46
CA VAL A 516 -49.39 -12.32 -16.87
C VAL A 516 -48.57 -12.69 -15.65
N SER A 517 -47.69 -13.68 -15.78
CA SER A 517 -46.75 -14.03 -14.72
C SER A 517 -45.65 -12.97 -14.64
N GLY A 518 -45.17 -12.64 -13.44
CA GLY A 518 -44.03 -11.74 -13.29
C GLY A 518 -42.75 -12.23 -13.98
N LEU A 519 -42.59 -13.54 -14.18
CA LEU A 519 -41.52 -14.11 -15.01
C LEU A 519 -41.66 -13.74 -16.49
N GLU A 520 -42.88 -13.69 -17.02
CA GLU A 520 -43.14 -13.22 -18.39
C GLU A 520 -42.84 -11.72 -18.51
N ILE A 521 -43.23 -10.92 -17.51
CA ILE A 521 -42.90 -9.49 -17.46
C ILE A 521 -41.38 -9.29 -17.46
N PHE A 522 -40.66 -10.02 -16.62
CA PHE A 522 -39.19 -9.92 -16.58
C PHE A 522 -38.54 -10.47 -17.85
N SER A 523 -39.13 -11.48 -18.50
CA SER A 523 -38.62 -11.98 -19.80
C SER A 523 -38.67 -10.92 -20.90
N SER A 524 -39.57 -9.94 -20.82
CA SER A 524 -39.67 -8.86 -21.82
C SER A 524 -38.44 -7.94 -21.90
N ILE A 525 -37.61 -7.89 -20.84
CA ILE A 525 -36.37 -7.10 -20.81
C ILE A 525 -35.15 -7.90 -21.22
N LEU A 526 -35.27 -9.23 -21.29
CA LEU A 526 -34.17 -10.10 -21.64
C LEU A 526 -33.97 -10.12 -23.15
N PRO A 527 -32.72 -10.07 -23.63
CA PRO A 527 -32.45 -10.37 -25.02
C PRO A 527 -32.68 -11.84 -25.33
N LYS A 528 -32.73 -12.19 -26.63
CA LYS A 528 -32.83 -13.59 -27.10
C LYS A 528 -31.58 -14.39 -26.74
N ILE A 529 -31.52 -14.85 -25.50
CA ILE A 529 -30.40 -15.58 -24.92
C ILE A 529 -30.88 -16.84 -24.22
N SER A 530 -30.13 -17.93 -24.41
CA SER A 530 -30.29 -19.15 -23.64
C SER A 530 -29.19 -19.21 -22.57
N PHE A 531 -29.60 -19.40 -21.31
CA PHE A 531 -28.76 -19.44 -20.11
C PHE A 531 -29.37 -20.39 -19.08
N SER A 532 -28.55 -21.17 -18.39
CA SER A 532 -28.99 -22.02 -17.28
C SER A 532 -27.97 -21.95 -16.17
N ASN A 533 -28.43 -21.74 -14.94
CA ASN A 533 -27.66 -21.96 -13.72
C ASN A 533 -28.47 -22.83 -12.74
N GLU A 534 -28.00 -22.98 -11.51
CA GLU A 534 -28.70 -23.76 -10.48
C GLU A 534 -30.06 -23.15 -10.09
N ALA A 535 -30.25 -21.84 -10.28
CA ALA A 535 -31.43 -21.09 -9.83
C ALA A 535 -32.47 -20.82 -10.93
N ILE A 536 -32.05 -20.71 -12.20
CA ILE A 536 -32.90 -20.29 -13.33
C ILE A 536 -32.57 -21.01 -14.64
N LYS A 537 -33.59 -21.20 -15.47
CA LYS A 537 -33.49 -21.64 -16.87
C LYS A 537 -34.14 -20.63 -17.81
N ILE A 538 -33.32 -20.06 -18.69
CA ILE A 538 -33.70 -19.09 -19.71
C ILE A 538 -33.48 -19.74 -21.07
N LYS A 539 -34.52 -19.75 -21.92
CA LYS A 539 -34.45 -20.25 -23.29
C LYS A 539 -34.93 -19.17 -24.24
N ASP A 540 -34.05 -18.75 -25.15
CA ASP A 540 -34.33 -17.74 -26.18
C ASP A 540 -34.92 -16.41 -25.66
N GLY A 541 -34.52 -16.01 -24.45
CA GLY A 541 -35.00 -14.79 -23.77
C GLY A 541 -36.22 -14.99 -22.88
N GLU A 542 -36.78 -16.20 -22.81
CA GLU A 542 -37.90 -16.54 -21.94
C GLU A 542 -37.43 -17.32 -20.70
N ILE A 543 -37.83 -16.86 -19.52
CA ILE A 543 -37.60 -17.58 -18.27
C ILE A 543 -38.61 -18.71 -18.17
N THR A 544 -38.13 -19.95 -18.20
CA THR A 544 -38.97 -21.16 -18.14
C THR A 544 -39.18 -21.67 -16.71
N HIS A 545 -38.21 -21.47 -15.83
CA HIS A 545 -38.25 -21.92 -14.44
C HIS A 545 -37.21 -21.16 -13.60
N GLY A 546 -37.55 -20.84 -12.34
CA GLY A 546 -36.65 -20.21 -11.37
C GLY A 546 -37.16 -18.87 -10.83
N PHE A 547 -36.31 -18.19 -10.06
CA PHE A 547 -36.59 -16.88 -9.49
C PHE A 547 -35.54 -15.85 -9.93
N VAL A 548 -35.91 -14.57 -9.91
CA VAL A 548 -34.95 -13.50 -10.20
C VAL A 548 -34.24 -13.10 -8.91
N ASP A 549 -33.00 -13.56 -8.73
CA ASP A 549 -32.18 -13.28 -7.56
C ASP A 549 -30.89 -12.51 -7.92
N ASN A 550 -30.05 -12.24 -6.91
CA ASN A 550 -28.75 -11.58 -7.08
C ASN A 550 -27.83 -12.30 -8.08
N SER A 551 -28.00 -13.60 -8.33
CA SER A 551 -27.13 -14.37 -9.24
C SER A 551 -27.27 -13.99 -10.71
N LEU A 552 -28.31 -13.23 -11.08
CA LEU A 552 -28.57 -12.83 -12.46
C LEU A 552 -28.01 -11.46 -12.78
N PHE A 553 -28.53 -10.44 -12.12
CA PHE A 553 -28.18 -9.03 -12.36
C PHE A 553 -27.42 -8.38 -11.20
N GLY A 554 -27.05 -9.14 -10.17
CA GLY A 554 -26.32 -8.62 -9.02
C GLY A 554 -24.97 -8.01 -9.35
N SER A 555 -24.57 -7.02 -8.55
CA SER A 555 -23.17 -6.61 -8.43
C SER A 555 -22.34 -7.80 -7.93
N GLU A 556 -21.17 -8.00 -8.53
CA GLU A 556 -20.29 -9.16 -8.37
C GLU A 556 -20.82 -10.49 -8.94
N ASP A 557 -21.93 -11.00 -8.40
CA ASP A 557 -22.43 -12.36 -8.64
C ASP A 557 -23.29 -12.55 -9.90
N GLY A 558 -23.67 -11.45 -10.60
CA GLY A 558 -24.59 -11.48 -11.74
C GLY A 558 -24.07 -12.23 -12.98
N ALA A 559 -24.23 -13.55 -13.04
CA ALA A 559 -23.71 -14.37 -14.13
C ALA A 559 -24.32 -14.01 -15.50
N LEU A 560 -25.58 -13.59 -15.54
CA LEU A 560 -26.29 -13.30 -16.79
C LEU A 560 -25.72 -12.06 -17.49
N ILE A 561 -25.28 -11.04 -16.74
CA ILE A 561 -24.68 -9.82 -17.31
C ILE A 561 -23.47 -10.17 -18.22
N LYS A 562 -22.66 -11.14 -17.82
CA LYS A 562 -21.48 -11.56 -18.59
C LYS A 562 -21.86 -12.28 -19.88
N GLU A 563 -22.90 -13.10 -19.83
CA GLU A 563 -23.39 -13.81 -21.02
C GLU A 563 -24.06 -12.86 -22.01
N ILE A 564 -24.77 -11.83 -21.53
CA ILE A 564 -25.29 -10.75 -22.39
C ILE A 564 -24.13 -9.98 -23.03
N ASP A 565 -23.11 -9.61 -22.25
CA ASP A 565 -21.94 -8.86 -22.78
C ASP A 565 -21.20 -9.67 -23.84
N LYS A 566 -21.10 -10.99 -23.65
CA LYS A 566 -20.47 -11.90 -24.60
C LYS A 566 -21.22 -12.02 -25.92
N LYS A 567 -22.55 -12.04 -25.91
CA LYS A 567 -23.35 -12.28 -27.14
C LYS A 567 -23.81 -11.01 -27.83
N MET A 568 -24.07 -9.95 -27.06
CA MET A 568 -24.67 -8.70 -27.57
C MET A 568 -23.79 -7.47 -27.37
N GLY A 569 -22.85 -7.52 -26.41
CA GLY A 569 -21.91 -6.45 -26.15
C GLY A 569 -22.33 -5.51 -25.03
N ARG A 570 -21.43 -4.58 -24.72
CA ARG A 570 -21.49 -3.73 -23.51
C ARG A 570 -22.73 -2.85 -23.44
N GLU A 571 -23.15 -2.28 -24.58
CA GLU A 571 -24.27 -1.34 -24.63
C GLU A 571 -25.58 -2.03 -24.23
N ASP A 572 -25.85 -3.20 -24.82
CA ASP A 572 -27.04 -3.99 -24.51
C ASP A 572 -27.02 -4.52 -23.07
N SER A 573 -25.85 -4.91 -22.55
CA SER A 573 -25.71 -5.28 -21.13
C SER A 573 -26.05 -4.13 -20.19
N PHE A 574 -25.60 -2.92 -20.52
CA PHE A 574 -25.86 -1.73 -19.70
C PHE A 574 -27.36 -1.38 -19.69
N GLU A 575 -28.00 -1.47 -20.86
CA GLU A 575 -29.43 -1.24 -21.01
C GLU A 575 -30.25 -2.33 -20.29
N ALA A 576 -29.82 -3.59 -20.35
CA ALA A 576 -30.45 -4.68 -19.61
C ALA A 576 -30.39 -4.48 -18.09
N ILE A 577 -29.23 -4.05 -17.56
CA ILE A 577 -29.09 -3.69 -16.13
C ILE A 577 -30.04 -2.56 -15.76
N LYS A 578 -30.11 -1.50 -16.58
CA LYS A 578 -31.00 -0.35 -16.34
C LYS A 578 -32.46 -0.79 -16.31
N ARG A 579 -32.91 -1.58 -17.28
CA ARG A 579 -34.28 -2.09 -17.35
C ARG A 579 -34.61 -3.00 -16.17
N ALA A 580 -33.71 -3.91 -15.80
CA ALA A 580 -33.86 -4.78 -14.64
C ALA A 580 -33.97 -3.97 -13.35
N PHE A 581 -33.11 -2.95 -13.19
CA PHE A 581 -33.13 -2.07 -12.02
C PHE A 581 -34.43 -1.29 -11.91
N ASN A 582 -34.86 -0.65 -13.00
CA ASN A 582 -36.11 0.13 -13.03
C ASN A 582 -37.34 -0.75 -12.78
N LEU A 583 -37.39 -1.93 -13.38
CA LEU A 583 -38.50 -2.86 -13.20
C LEU A 583 -38.61 -3.32 -11.74
N GLY A 584 -37.50 -3.74 -11.13
CA GLY A 584 -37.46 -4.15 -9.72
C GLY A 584 -37.83 -3.01 -8.77
N LYS A 585 -37.21 -1.83 -8.96
CA LYS A 585 -37.49 -0.61 -8.16
C LYS A 585 -38.95 -0.18 -8.25
N ASN A 586 -39.50 -0.07 -9.47
CA ASN A 586 -40.86 0.39 -9.68
C ASN A 586 -41.86 -0.59 -9.09
N HIS A 587 -41.66 -1.89 -9.29
CA HIS A 587 -42.51 -2.92 -8.71
C HIS A 587 -42.49 -2.85 -7.16
N LEU A 588 -41.30 -2.73 -6.57
CA LEU A 588 -41.18 -2.63 -5.11
C LEU A 588 -41.81 -1.36 -4.56
N THR A 589 -41.74 -0.25 -5.29
CA THR A 589 -42.35 1.04 -4.90
C THR A 589 -43.88 0.93 -4.86
N GLU A 590 -44.49 0.23 -5.81
CA GLU A 590 -45.95 0.03 -5.86
C GLU A 590 -46.44 -0.99 -4.84
N ARG A 591 -45.71 -2.12 -4.70
CA ARG A 591 -46.06 -3.18 -3.75
C ARG A 591 -45.82 -2.76 -2.29
N GLY A 592 -44.73 -2.04 -2.06
CA GLY A 592 -44.16 -1.79 -0.74
C GLY A 592 -43.47 -3.03 -0.15
N ILE A 593 -42.49 -2.78 0.71
CA ILE A 593 -41.95 -3.75 1.66
C ILE A 593 -41.61 -3.02 2.96
N THR A 594 -41.90 -3.66 4.08
CA THR A 594 -41.56 -3.16 5.41
C THR A 594 -41.09 -4.33 6.27
N ILE A 595 -40.29 -4.04 7.29
CA ILE A 595 -39.89 -5.00 8.31
C ILE A 595 -40.31 -4.42 9.66
N ALA A 596 -41.09 -5.19 10.41
CA ALA A 596 -41.40 -4.95 11.80
C ALA A 596 -40.54 -5.84 12.71
N LEU A 597 -40.51 -5.53 14.01
CA LEU A 597 -39.79 -6.34 15.00
C LEU A 597 -40.30 -7.79 15.03
N ASN A 598 -41.62 -7.99 14.90
CA ASN A 598 -42.23 -9.33 14.89
C ASN A 598 -41.79 -10.17 13.69
N ASP A 599 -41.42 -9.55 12.57
CA ASP A 599 -40.94 -10.28 11.38
C ASP A 599 -39.55 -10.89 11.60
N LEU A 600 -38.84 -10.47 12.64
CA LEU A 600 -37.53 -11.00 13.04
C LEU A 600 -37.63 -12.05 14.14
N ASP A 601 -38.82 -12.26 14.70
CA ASP A 601 -39.05 -13.23 15.77
C ASP A 601 -39.23 -14.64 15.20
N VAL A 602 -39.10 -15.65 16.08
CA VAL A 602 -39.29 -17.06 15.73
C VAL A 602 -40.38 -17.68 16.59
N GLU A 603 -41.00 -18.75 16.10
CA GLU A 603 -42.01 -19.47 16.89
C GLU A 603 -41.43 -19.98 18.23
N GLU A 604 -42.27 -20.01 19.26
CA GLU A 604 -41.86 -20.41 20.62
C GLU A 604 -41.24 -21.82 20.65
N LYS A 605 -41.72 -22.73 19.81
CA LYS A 605 -41.14 -24.06 19.59
C LYS A 605 -39.66 -23.99 19.16
N VAL A 606 -39.28 -23.05 18.30
CA VAL A 606 -37.90 -22.86 17.84
C VAL A 606 -37.04 -22.30 18.98
N VAL A 607 -37.59 -21.40 19.80
CA VAL A 607 -36.93 -20.89 21.00
C VAL A 607 -36.66 -22.02 21.98
N ASP A 608 -37.64 -22.89 22.24
CA ASP A 608 -37.50 -24.03 23.16
C ASP A 608 -36.45 -25.03 22.69
N ILE A 609 -36.47 -25.40 21.40
CA ILE A 609 -35.44 -26.26 20.79
C ILE A 609 -34.05 -25.60 20.91
N SER A 610 -33.97 -24.30 20.67
CA SER A 610 -32.73 -23.53 20.80
C SER A 610 -32.21 -23.54 22.23
N GLU A 611 -33.09 -23.36 23.22
CA GLU A 611 -32.72 -23.46 24.64
C GLU A 611 -32.23 -24.86 25.02
N GLU A 612 -32.85 -25.91 24.48
CA GLU A 612 -32.44 -27.29 24.71
C GLU A 612 -31.03 -27.55 24.14
N ILE A 613 -30.75 -27.06 22.92
CA ILE A 613 -29.42 -27.14 22.29
C ILE A 613 -28.37 -26.42 23.15
N VAL A 614 -28.67 -25.21 23.63
CA VAL A 614 -27.78 -24.44 24.50
C VAL A 614 -27.52 -25.19 25.82
N LYS A 615 -28.56 -25.68 26.49
CA LYS A 615 -28.44 -26.45 27.75
C LYS A 615 -27.55 -27.69 27.57
N LYS A 616 -27.79 -28.49 26.53
CA LYS A 616 -26.97 -29.68 26.22
C LYS A 616 -25.50 -29.31 25.96
N ALA A 617 -25.24 -28.20 25.29
CA ALA A 617 -23.87 -27.73 25.05
C ALA A 617 -23.18 -27.22 26.33
N GLU A 618 -23.90 -26.51 27.21
CA GLU A 618 -23.39 -26.11 28.52
C GLU A 618 -23.11 -27.30 29.45
N GLU A 619 -23.90 -28.37 29.37
CA GLU A 619 -23.65 -29.62 30.08
C GLU A 619 -22.37 -30.30 29.60
N ARG A 620 -22.20 -30.45 28.29
CA ARG A 620 -20.96 -30.98 27.71
C ARG A 620 -19.74 -30.13 28.06
N ALA A 621 -19.88 -28.80 28.07
CA ALA A 621 -18.80 -27.92 28.51
C ALA A 621 -18.46 -28.15 30.00
N ARG A 622 -19.47 -28.37 30.86
CA ARG A 622 -19.26 -28.73 32.27
C ARG A 622 -18.59 -30.10 32.43
N GLU A 623 -18.94 -31.09 31.62
CA GLU A 623 -18.26 -32.40 31.60
C GLU A 623 -16.78 -32.23 31.28
N ILE A 624 -16.43 -31.48 30.24
CA ILE A 624 -15.03 -31.19 29.86
C ILE A 624 -14.28 -30.48 31.00
N ILE A 625 -14.94 -29.55 31.71
CA ILE A 625 -14.35 -28.87 32.88
C ILE A 625 -14.13 -29.84 34.04
N ASN A 626 -15.08 -30.75 34.29
CA ASN A 626 -14.98 -31.76 35.34
C ASN A 626 -13.86 -32.78 35.05
N ASP A 627 -13.74 -33.23 33.79
CA ASP A 627 -12.68 -34.13 33.36
C ASP A 627 -11.30 -33.49 33.50
N TYR A 628 -11.21 -32.19 33.23
CA TYR A 628 -10.00 -31.41 33.49
C TYR A 628 -9.67 -31.38 34.99
N GLY A 629 -10.67 -31.14 35.85
CA GLY A 629 -10.49 -31.13 37.30
C GLY A 629 -10.10 -32.48 37.90
N LYS A 630 -10.55 -33.59 37.28
CA LYS A 630 -10.21 -34.98 37.67
C LYS A 630 -8.89 -35.48 37.05
N GLY A 631 -8.29 -34.73 36.14
CA GLY A 631 -7.10 -35.16 35.38
C GLY A 631 -7.38 -36.26 34.36
N THR A 632 -8.65 -36.55 34.04
CA THR A 632 -9.07 -37.58 33.09
C THR A 632 -9.28 -37.03 31.67
N LEU A 633 -9.08 -35.72 31.47
CA LEU A 633 -9.24 -35.09 30.16
C LEU A 633 -8.22 -35.62 29.15
N GLU A 634 -8.72 -36.20 28.07
CA GLU A 634 -7.89 -36.56 26.92
C GLU A 634 -7.28 -35.28 26.30
N VAL A 635 -5.96 -35.18 26.36
CA VAL A 635 -5.17 -34.04 25.89
C VAL A 635 -4.99 -34.14 24.37
N ILE A 636 -5.25 -33.04 23.66
CA ILE A 636 -5.00 -32.94 22.23
C ILE A 636 -3.48 -32.98 22.01
N GLN A 637 -3.04 -33.80 21.06
CA GLN A 637 -1.61 -33.99 20.79
C GLN A 637 -0.90 -32.64 20.53
N GLY A 638 0.21 -32.40 21.23
CA GLY A 638 1.00 -31.18 21.10
C GLY A 638 0.44 -29.95 21.82
N LYS A 639 -0.66 -30.08 22.57
CA LYS A 639 -1.27 -29.04 23.40
C LYS A 639 -1.14 -29.37 24.89
N THR A 640 -1.20 -28.35 25.75
CA THR A 640 -1.32 -28.58 27.19
C THR A 640 -2.72 -29.07 27.54
N ALA A 641 -2.92 -29.61 28.75
CA ALA A 641 -4.25 -29.98 29.24
C ALA A 641 -5.20 -28.77 29.29
N GLU A 642 -4.68 -27.59 29.64
CA GLU A 642 -5.43 -26.32 29.64
C GLU A 642 -5.84 -25.88 28.23
N GLU A 643 -4.91 -25.91 27.27
CA GLU A 643 -5.20 -25.57 25.88
C GLU A 643 -6.21 -26.55 25.28
N SER A 644 -6.06 -27.84 25.57
CA SER A 644 -6.96 -28.89 25.11
C SER A 644 -8.37 -28.70 25.65
N ARG A 645 -8.51 -28.32 26.92
CA ARG A 645 -9.79 -27.95 27.54
C ARG A 645 -10.43 -26.79 26.79
N GLU A 646 -9.70 -25.69 26.58
CA GLU A 646 -10.25 -24.50 25.92
C GLU A 646 -10.69 -24.78 24.48
N ILE A 647 -9.90 -25.52 23.71
CA ILE A 647 -10.23 -25.88 22.32
C ILE A 647 -11.49 -26.74 22.28
N LYS A 648 -11.59 -27.77 23.14
CA LYS A 648 -12.77 -28.64 23.20
C LYS A 648 -14.03 -27.86 23.58
N ILE A 649 -13.94 -26.94 24.55
CA ILE A 649 -15.08 -26.09 24.94
C ILE A 649 -15.48 -25.14 23.80
N LEU A 650 -14.53 -24.43 23.20
CA LEU A 650 -14.80 -23.53 22.07
C LEU A 650 -15.49 -24.25 20.91
N LYS A 651 -15.07 -25.48 20.58
CA LYS A 651 -15.71 -26.31 19.56
C LYS A 651 -17.18 -26.57 19.89
N VAL A 652 -17.46 -27.01 21.12
CA VAL A 652 -18.83 -27.27 21.57
C VAL A 652 -19.70 -26.01 21.51
N LEU A 653 -19.17 -24.85 21.93
CA LEU A 653 -19.93 -23.59 21.95
C LEU A 653 -20.15 -22.99 20.55
N ASN A 654 -19.19 -23.16 19.63
CA ASN A 654 -19.33 -22.69 18.25
C ASN A 654 -20.36 -23.52 17.46
N GLU A 655 -20.48 -24.83 17.74
CA GLU A 655 -21.50 -25.69 17.12
C GLU A 655 -22.94 -25.25 17.42
N ILE A 656 -23.17 -24.53 18.52
CA ILE A 656 -24.50 -24.04 18.93
C ILE A 656 -25.11 -23.18 17.82
N ARG A 657 -24.35 -22.21 17.30
CA ARG A 657 -24.85 -21.27 16.27
C ARG A 657 -25.22 -21.99 14.98
N THR A 658 -24.42 -22.96 14.57
CA THR A 658 -24.68 -23.75 13.36
C THR A 658 -25.95 -24.59 13.51
N LYS A 659 -26.08 -25.33 14.62
CA LYS A 659 -27.25 -26.19 14.88
C LYS A 659 -28.54 -25.38 15.00
N ILE A 660 -28.52 -24.27 15.74
CA ILE A 660 -29.67 -23.38 15.84
C ILE A 660 -29.98 -22.76 14.46
N GLY A 661 -28.97 -22.30 13.73
CA GLY A 661 -29.16 -21.73 12.39
C GLY A 661 -29.82 -22.69 11.40
N GLU A 662 -29.53 -24.00 11.47
CA GLU A 662 -30.21 -25.03 10.67
C GLU A 662 -31.67 -25.21 11.07
N VAL A 663 -31.99 -25.13 12.36
CA VAL A 663 -33.38 -25.20 12.86
C VAL A 663 -34.14 -23.96 12.41
N VAL A 664 -33.58 -22.77 12.62
CA VAL A 664 -34.17 -21.50 12.19
C VAL A 664 -34.41 -21.53 10.67
N LYS A 665 -33.44 -21.98 9.87
CA LYS A 665 -33.61 -22.06 8.40
C LYS A 665 -34.80 -22.93 7.96
N LYS A 666 -35.13 -23.97 8.72
CA LYS A 666 -36.22 -24.90 8.40
C LYS A 666 -37.58 -24.39 8.83
N GLU A 667 -37.66 -23.77 10.01
CA GLU A 667 -38.94 -23.36 10.62
C GLU A 667 -39.25 -21.87 10.39
N PHE A 668 -38.32 -21.06 9.88
CA PHE A 668 -38.56 -19.64 9.64
C PHE A 668 -39.55 -19.43 8.47
N PRO A 669 -40.56 -18.55 8.61
CA PRO A 669 -41.64 -18.44 7.63
C PRO A 669 -41.15 -18.12 6.22
N GLU A 670 -41.63 -18.87 5.22
CA GLU A 670 -41.29 -18.63 3.81
C GLU A 670 -41.86 -17.30 3.30
N GLU A 671 -43.09 -16.96 3.74
CA GLU A 671 -43.80 -15.74 3.37
C GLU A 671 -43.56 -14.59 4.36
N ASN A 672 -42.29 -14.22 4.53
CA ASN A 672 -41.88 -13.12 5.41
C ASN A 672 -41.00 -12.11 4.64
N PRO A 673 -41.19 -10.78 4.82
CA PRO A 673 -40.34 -9.75 4.22
C PRO A 673 -38.83 -10.00 4.36
N VAL A 674 -38.40 -10.47 5.52
CA VAL A 674 -37.01 -10.80 5.83
C VAL A 674 -36.53 -12.00 5.00
N THR A 675 -37.37 -13.02 4.85
CA THR A 675 -37.06 -14.19 4.01
C THR A 675 -36.91 -13.79 2.55
N TYR A 676 -37.75 -12.88 2.04
CA TYR A 676 -37.62 -12.37 0.67
C TYR A 676 -36.30 -11.63 0.46
N MET A 677 -35.86 -10.80 1.42
CA MET A 677 -34.57 -10.11 1.34
C MET A 677 -33.37 -11.06 1.37
N ILE A 678 -33.41 -12.09 2.23
CA ILE A 678 -32.33 -13.09 2.34
C ILE A 678 -32.30 -13.97 1.08
N ARG A 679 -33.44 -14.51 0.63
CA ARG A 679 -33.50 -15.40 -0.55
C ARG A 679 -33.16 -14.67 -1.86
N SER A 680 -33.59 -13.42 -2.00
CA SER A 680 -33.25 -12.60 -3.17
C SER A 680 -31.77 -12.19 -3.19
N GLY A 681 -31.12 -12.13 -2.03
CA GLY A 681 -29.78 -11.56 -1.86
C GLY A 681 -29.78 -10.02 -1.75
N GLY A 682 -30.94 -9.40 -1.58
CA GLY A 682 -31.07 -7.95 -1.37
C GLY A 682 -30.54 -7.48 -0.02
N GLY A 683 -30.53 -8.34 1.01
CA GLY A 683 -29.89 -8.03 2.29
C GLY A 683 -30.17 -9.04 3.41
N GLY A 684 -29.22 -9.15 4.34
CA GLY A 684 -29.32 -10.02 5.52
C GLY A 684 -28.85 -11.47 5.28
N ASN A 685 -28.69 -12.22 6.36
CA ASN A 685 -28.38 -13.66 6.32
C ASN A 685 -29.07 -14.38 7.48
N ILE A 686 -29.14 -15.72 7.42
CA ILE A 686 -29.80 -16.53 8.46
C ILE A 686 -29.12 -16.42 9.83
N LEU A 687 -27.80 -16.17 9.84
CA LEU A 687 -27.01 -16.03 11.06
C LEU A 687 -27.43 -14.79 11.86
N ASN A 688 -27.77 -13.70 11.17
CA ASN A 688 -28.27 -12.47 11.79
C ASN A 688 -29.60 -12.75 12.51
N ILE A 689 -30.50 -13.52 11.88
CA ILE A 689 -31.77 -13.93 12.49
C ILE A 689 -31.52 -14.82 13.71
N THR A 690 -30.61 -15.78 13.59
CA THR A 690 -30.21 -16.65 14.72
C THR A 690 -29.72 -15.85 15.93
N GLN A 691 -28.93 -14.78 15.70
CA GLN A 691 -28.46 -13.92 16.79
C GLN A 691 -29.54 -13.00 17.35
N MET A 692 -30.43 -12.50 16.51
CA MET A 692 -31.50 -11.59 16.92
C MET A 692 -32.58 -12.30 17.74
N ALA A 693 -32.98 -13.50 17.33
CA ALA A 693 -34.14 -14.21 17.91
C ALA A 693 -33.76 -15.32 18.90
N CYS A 694 -32.66 -16.04 18.68
CA CYS A 694 -32.33 -17.24 19.47
C CYS A 694 -31.16 -17.02 20.45
N CYS A 695 -29.94 -16.81 19.93
CA CYS A 695 -28.73 -16.73 20.75
C CYS A 695 -27.59 -16.05 19.98
N VAL A 696 -26.92 -15.08 20.61
CA VAL A 696 -25.77 -14.38 20.02
C VAL A 696 -24.54 -15.29 19.90
N GLY A 697 -24.29 -16.12 20.93
CA GLY A 697 -23.23 -17.12 20.97
C GLY A 697 -21.94 -16.68 21.68
N GLN A 698 -20.88 -17.49 21.52
CA GLN A 698 -19.58 -17.25 22.16
C GLN A 698 -18.87 -16.01 21.60
N GLN A 699 -18.46 -15.11 22.50
CA GLN A 699 -17.61 -13.98 22.17
C GLN A 699 -16.13 -14.38 22.17
N ASP A 700 -15.43 -14.05 21.10
CA ASP A 700 -14.01 -14.37 20.89
C ASP A 700 -13.17 -13.09 21.01
N LEU A 701 -12.11 -13.14 21.83
CA LEU A 701 -11.09 -12.12 21.94
C LEU A 701 -9.73 -12.71 21.57
N GLU A 702 -9.19 -12.33 20.41
CA GLU A 702 -7.89 -12.79 19.89
C GLU A 702 -7.77 -14.32 19.68
N GLY A 703 -8.87 -15.00 19.33
CA GLY A 703 -8.88 -16.45 19.08
C GLY A 703 -9.03 -17.29 20.35
N LYS A 704 -9.48 -16.69 21.46
CA LYS A 704 -9.71 -17.32 22.75
C LYS A 704 -11.00 -16.79 23.38
N ARG A 705 -11.59 -17.59 24.27
CA ARG A 705 -12.64 -17.10 25.18
C ARG A 705 -12.08 -16.00 26.07
N ILE A 706 -12.97 -15.14 26.57
CA ILE A 706 -12.60 -13.97 27.38
C ILE A 706 -11.75 -14.39 28.57
N ASP A 707 -10.53 -13.84 28.65
CA ASP A 707 -9.59 -14.23 29.68
C ASP A 707 -9.67 -13.34 30.94
N ILE A 708 -9.05 -13.83 32.00
CA ILE A 708 -9.07 -13.29 33.36
C ILE A 708 -8.37 -11.92 33.40
N GLY A 709 -9.12 -10.86 33.70
CA GLY A 709 -8.58 -9.50 33.89
C GLY A 709 -8.38 -9.08 35.36
N TYR A 710 -9.09 -9.74 36.28
CA TYR A 710 -9.00 -9.50 37.74
C TYR A 710 -8.29 -10.68 38.43
N ASN A 711 -8.21 -10.70 39.77
CA ASN A 711 -7.60 -11.81 40.54
C ASN A 711 -8.27 -13.17 40.22
N ASN A 712 -7.74 -13.91 39.23
CA ASN A 712 -8.22 -15.22 38.79
C ASN A 712 -9.69 -15.28 38.35
N ARG A 713 -10.32 -14.17 37.95
CA ARG A 713 -11.70 -14.10 37.44
C ARG A 713 -11.88 -13.05 36.34
N THR A 714 -12.93 -13.19 35.54
CA THR A 714 -13.26 -12.25 34.47
C THR A 714 -13.95 -10.98 34.98
N LEU A 715 -14.93 -11.12 35.88
CA LEU A 715 -15.64 -10.02 36.55
C LEU A 715 -15.76 -10.29 38.05
N SER A 716 -15.98 -9.24 38.85
CA SER A 716 -15.95 -9.28 40.32
C SER A 716 -17.05 -10.15 40.98
N PHE A 717 -18.15 -10.40 40.28
CA PHE A 717 -19.25 -11.24 40.76
C PHE A 717 -19.14 -12.71 40.33
N PHE A 718 -18.19 -13.06 39.45
CA PHE A 718 -17.87 -14.45 39.17
C PHE A 718 -16.92 -15.00 40.25
N LYS A 719 -17.02 -16.31 40.49
CA LYS A 719 -16.11 -17.01 41.40
C LYS A 719 -14.70 -17.03 40.82
N GLU A 720 -13.71 -17.09 41.70
CA GLU A 720 -12.33 -17.29 41.27
C GLU A 720 -12.20 -18.63 40.52
N LYS A 721 -11.44 -18.60 39.42
CA LYS A 721 -11.19 -19.72 38.50
C LYS A 721 -12.45 -20.32 37.86
N ASP A 722 -13.51 -19.54 37.74
CA ASP A 722 -14.71 -19.96 37.00
C ASP A 722 -14.43 -20.09 35.50
N LEU A 723 -14.55 -21.31 34.98
CA LEU A 723 -14.31 -21.69 33.58
C LEU A 723 -15.61 -21.90 32.78
N SER A 724 -16.76 -21.67 33.42
CA SER A 724 -18.07 -21.85 32.80
C SER A 724 -18.23 -20.99 31.54
N PRO A 725 -19.06 -21.42 30.56
CA PRO A 725 -19.32 -20.63 29.35
C PRO A 725 -19.74 -19.19 29.66
N ARG A 726 -20.63 -18.99 30.63
CA ARG A 726 -21.11 -17.66 31.06
C ARG A 726 -19.98 -16.77 31.58
N ALA A 727 -19.14 -17.28 32.47
CA ALA A 727 -18.02 -16.49 33.02
C ALA A 727 -16.98 -16.12 31.96
N LYS A 728 -16.92 -16.88 30.86
CA LYS A 728 -15.95 -16.76 29.76
C LYS A 728 -16.53 -16.17 28.47
N GLY A 729 -17.66 -15.45 28.55
CA GLY A 729 -18.16 -14.64 27.43
C GLY A 729 -19.15 -15.32 26.48
N PHE A 730 -19.78 -16.42 26.89
CA PHE A 730 -20.90 -16.97 26.14
C PHE A 730 -22.16 -16.14 26.38
N ILE A 731 -22.72 -15.55 25.31
CA ILE A 731 -23.96 -14.78 25.37
C ILE A 731 -25.12 -15.69 24.99
N ARG A 732 -25.95 -16.03 25.98
CA ARG A 732 -27.14 -16.86 25.77
C ARG A 732 -28.31 -16.01 25.27
N SER A 733 -28.44 -14.78 25.75
CA SER A 733 -29.60 -13.95 25.45
C SER A 733 -29.60 -13.50 23.98
N PRO A 734 -30.74 -13.55 23.28
CA PRO A 734 -30.91 -12.95 21.96
C PRO A 734 -31.02 -11.43 22.04
N PHE A 735 -30.74 -10.71 20.94
CA PHE A 735 -30.83 -9.24 20.94
C PHE A 735 -32.25 -8.73 21.20
N ILE A 736 -33.29 -9.41 20.70
CA ILE A 736 -34.70 -8.98 20.87
C ILE A 736 -35.13 -9.00 22.35
N LYS A 737 -34.69 -10.00 23.13
CA LYS A 737 -35.01 -10.09 24.57
C LYS A 737 -34.12 -9.20 25.45
N GLY A 738 -33.06 -8.64 24.87
CA GLY A 738 -32.07 -7.82 25.57
C GLY A 738 -30.96 -8.65 26.23
N LEU A 739 -29.78 -8.04 26.37
CA LEU A 739 -28.60 -8.68 26.97
C LEU A 739 -28.53 -8.41 28.47
N LYS A 740 -28.05 -9.39 29.24
CA LYS A 740 -27.70 -9.16 30.65
C LYS A 740 -26.47 -8.24 30.77
N PRO A 741 -26.25 -7.56 31.92
CA PRO A 741 -25.10 -6.67 32.08
C PRO A 741 -23.74 -7.34 31.83
N ASP A 742 -23.58 -8.61 32.24
CA ASP A 742 -22.37 -9.40 32.00
C ASP A 742 -22.18 -9.71 30.51
N GLU A 743 -23.25 -10.14 29.84
CA GLU A 743 -23.27 -10.43 28.41
C GLU A 743 -23.01 -9.18 27.56
N PHE A 744 -23.65 -8.05 27.91
CA PHE A 744 -23.45 -6.77 27.25
C PHE A 744 -21.99 -6.32 27.36
N PHE A 745 -21.39 -6.41 28.55
CA PHE A 745 -20.00 -6.01 28.74
C PHE A 745 -19.05 -6.86 27.90
N PHE A 746 -19.27 -8.18 27.85
CA PHE A 746 -18.48 -9.08 27.03
C PHE A 746 -18.62 -8.82 25.52
N GLY A 747 -19.85 -8.59 25.04
CA GLY A 747 -20.10 -8.20 23.65
C GLY A 747 -19.51 -6.83 23.29
N ALA A 748 -19.56 -5.86 24.21
CA ALA A 748 -18.92 -4.55 24.03
C ALA A 748 -17.40 -4.66 23.97
N MET A 749 -16.80 -5.55 24.76
CA MET A 749 -15.35 -5.76 24.78
C MET A 749 -14.84 -6.32 23.44
N THR A 750 -15.50 -7.33 22.87
CA THR A 750 -15.13 -7.91 21.57
C THR A 750 -15.45 -6.96 20.41
N GLY A 751 -16.57 -6.24 20.48
CA GLY A 751 -16.90 -5.17 19.54
C GLY A 751 -15.82 -4.09 19.50
N ARG A 752 -15.36 -3.62 20.66
CA ARG A 752 -14.26 -2.66 20.76
C ARG A 752 -12.96 -3.19 20.19
N ALA A 753 -12.60 -4.45 20.46
CA ALA A 753 -11.40 -5.06 19.90
C ALA A 753 -11.42 -5.08 18.37
N THR A 754 -12.55 -5.44 17.76
CA THR A 754 -12.75 -5.45 16.30
C THR A 754 -12.63 -4.04 15.70
N LEU A 755 -13.22 -3.03 16.34
CA LEU A 755 -13.08 -1.63 15.93
C LEU A 755 -11.63 -1.14 16.01
N MET A 756 -10.93 -1.48 17.09
CA MET A 756 -9.51 -1.13 17.28
C MET A 756 -8.62 -1.81 16.25
N ASP A 757 -8.85 -3.09 15.95
CA ASP A 757 -8.06 -3.82 14.95
C ASP A 757 -8.26 -3.23 13.55
N THR A 758 -9.49 -2.84 13.23
CA THR A 758 -9.81 -2.11 12.00
C THR A 758 -9.00 -0.81 11.88
N ALA A 759 -9.00 0.00 12.94
CA ALA A 759 -8.26 1.27 12.96
C ALA A 759 -6.74 1.08 12.89
N LEU A 760 -6.19 0.05 13.55
CA LEU A 760 -4.74 -0.20 13.62
C LEU A 760 -4.17 -0.88 12.37
N ARG A 761 -4.95 -1.72 11.68
CA ARG A 761 -4.47 -2.45 10.50
C ARG A 761 -4.76 -1.75 9.17
N THR A 762 -5.74 -0.86 9.10
CA THR A 762 -5.99 -0.05 7.87
C THR A 762 -4.74 0.71 7.38
N PRO A 763 -3.92 1.34 8.25
CA PRO A 763 -2.66 1.94 7.82
C PRO A 763 -1.66 0.92 7.25
N LYS A 764 -1.68 -0.32 7.74
CA LYS A 764 -0.79 -1.41 7.28
C LYS A 764 -1.21 -1.90 5.89
N SER A 765 -2.50 -2.11 5.64
CA SER A 765 -3.01 -2.50 4.31
C SER A 765 -2.72 -1.41 3.26
N GLY A 766 -2.99 -0.14 3.58
CA GLY A 766 -2.70 0.98 2.68
C GLY A 766 -1.19 1.14 2.40
N TYR A 767 -0.34 0.91 3.40
CA TYR A 767 1.11 0.90 3.21
C TYR A 767 1.58 -0.29 2.35
N LEU A 768 0.97 -1.47 2.51
CA LEU A 768 1.25 -2.64 1.66
C LEU A 768 0.88 -2.37 0.20
N TYR A 769 -0.33 -1.89 -0.06
CA TYR A 769 -0.77 -1.50 -1.42
C TYR A 769 0.21 -0.49 -2.04
N ARG A 770 0.59 0.55 -1.29
CA ARG A 770 1.57 1.54 -1.76
C ARG A 770 2.90 0.90 -2.15
N ARG A 771 3.38 -0.09 -1.39
CA ARG A 771 4.64 -0.81 -1.71
C ARG A 771 4.52 -1.59 -3.01
N LEU A 772 3.44 -2.34 -3.17
CA LEU A 772 3.15 -3.11 -4.39
C LEU A 772 3.09 -2.18 -5.60
N ALA A 773 2.26 -1.12 -5.54
CA ALA A 773 2.12 -0.16 -6.61
C ALA A 773 3.46 0.48 -7.00
N ASN A 774 4.25 0.94 -6.02
CA ASN A 774 5.56 1.53 -6.31
C ASN A 774 6.56 0.50 -6.88
N ALA A 775 6.50 -0.76 -6.47
CA ALA A 775 7.38 -1.80 -6.99
C ALA A 775 7.03 -2.16 -8.44
N MET A 776 5.74 -2.29 -8.75
CA MET A 776 5.25 -2.85 -10.00
C MET A 776 4.78 -1.82 -11.03
N GLN A 777 4.70 -0.52 -10.72
CA GLN A 777 4.18 0.51 -11.63
C GLN A 777 4.87 0.58 -13.01
N ASP A 778 6.11 0.09 -13.10
CA ASP A 778 6.87 0.11 -14.35
C ASP A 778 6.62 -1.13 -15.22
N LEU A 779 5.86 -2.12 -14.74
CA LEU A 779 5.54 -3.32 -15.49
C LEU A 779 4.40 -3.06 -16.46
N ARG A 780 4.69 -3.21 -17.75
CA ARG A 780 3.74 -3.01 -18.85
C ARG A 780 3.84 -4.13 -19.88
N LYS A 781 2.76 -4.31 -20.65
CA LYS A 781 2.79 -5.16 -21.85
C LYS A 781 3.41 -4.40 -23.02
N GLU A 782 4.42 -4.98 -23.66
CA GLU A 782 5.03 -4.45 -24.87
C GLU A 782 4.32 -4.95 -26.14
N TYR A 783 4.62 -4.32 -27.28
CA TYR A 783 4.05 -4.70 -28.58
C TYR A 783 4.44 -6.10 -29.06
N ASP A 784 5.52 -6.67 -28.52
CA ASP A 784 5.96 -8.05 -28.78
C ASP A 784 5.31 -9.08 -27.83
N GLU A 785 4.23 -8.68 -27.16
CA GLU A 785 3.46 -9.44 -26.19
C GLU A 785 4.13 -9.73 -24.83
N THR A 786 5.41 -9.39 -24.67
CA THR A 786 6.15 -9.61 -23.42
C THR A 786 5.78 -8.59 -22.34
N ILE A 787 5.90 -8.99 -21.07
CA ILE A 787 5.79 -8.08 -19.92
C ILE A 787 7.18 -7.66 -19.47
N ARG A 788 7.45 -6.36 -19.52
CA ARG A 788 8.77 -5.80 -19.21
C ARG A 788 8.72 -4.73 -18.14
N ASP A 789 9.84 -4.58 -17.44
CA ASP A 789 10.09 -3.44 -16.55
C ASP A 789 10.60 -2.20 -17.32
N SER A 790 10.89 -1.11 -16.59
CA SER A 790 11.44 0.13 -17.17
C SER A 790 12.85 -0.02 -17.76
N ASN A 791 13.58 -1.08 -17.44
CA ASN A 791 14.89 -1.39 -18.01
C ASN A 791 14.80 -2.34 -19.22
N ASN A 792 13.58 -2.64 -19.68
CA ASN A 792 13.31 -3.65 -20.71
C ASN A 792 13.72 -5.07 -20.30
N ASN A 793 13.87 -5.36 -19.00
CA ASN A 793 14.01 -6.73 -18.53
C ASN A 793 12.66 -7.43 -18.66
N ILE A 794 12.67 -8.63 -19.22
CA ILE A 794 11.46 -9.46 -19.35
C ILE A 794 11.15 -10.07 -17.99
N ILE A 795 9.94 -9.83 -17.49
CA ILE A 795 9.40 -10.46 -16.29
C ILE A 795 8.57 -11.68 -16.66
N GLN A 796 7.76 -11.58 -17.71
CA GLN A 796 7.00 -12.69 -18.28
C GLN A 796 7.08 -12.63 -19.80
N PHE A 797 7.24 -13.79 -20.45
CA PHE A 797 7.18 -13.87 -21.91
C PHE A 797 5.76 -13.63 -22.43
N ILE A 798 4.77 -14.15 -21.71
CA ILE A 798 3.35 -13.96 -21.99
C ILE A 798 2.67 -13.73 -20.64
N TYR A 799 1.80 -12.73 -20.56
CA TYR A 799 1.09 -12.42 -19.32
C TYR A 799 0.29 -13.63 -18.83
N GLY A 800 0.55 -14.09 -17.60
CA GLY A 800 -0.25 -15.14 -16.98
C GLY A 800 -0.17 -16.54 -17.63
N ASP A 801 0.75 -16.72 -18.59
CA ASP A 801 0.95 -17.87 -19.48
C ASP A 801 -0.02 -17.99 -20.67
N ASP A 802 -1.03 -17.11 -20.78
CA ASP A 802 -2.04 -17.15 -21.85
C ASP A 802 -2.29 -15.80 -22.55
N GLY A 803 -1.79 -14.70 -22.00
CA GLY A 803 -1.88 -13.36 -22.57
C GLY A 803 -3.27 -12.73 -22.45
N MET A 804 -4.14 -13.31 -21.62
CA MET A 804 -5.55 -12.91 -21.52
C MET A 804 -5.75 -11.73 -20.58
N ASP A 805 -6.70 -10.85 -20.91
CA ASP A 805 -7.12 -9.75 -20.04
C ASP A 805 -8.17 -10.25 -19.05
N ILE A 806 -7.89 -10.13 -17.74
CA ILE A 806 -8.80 -10.59 -16.68
C ILE A 806 -10.17 -9.91 -16.78
N SER A 807 -10.24 -8.65 -17.20
CA SER A 807 -11.52 -7.94 -17.35
C SER A 807 -12.34 -8.43 -18.55
N LYS A 808 -11.71 -9.13 -19.50
CA LYS A 808 -12.32 -9.65 -20.74
C LYS A 808 -12.31 -11.18 -20.84
N LEU A 809 -12.10 -11.90 -19.74
CA LEU A 809 -12.02 -13.38 -19.77
C LEU A 809 -13.28 -14.03 -20.35
N HIS A 810 -14.47 -13.57 -19.94
CA HIS A 810 -15.75 -14.02 -20.50
C HIS A 810 -15.89 -13.78 -22.02
N LEU A 811 -15.17 -12.81 -22.58
CA LEU A 811 -15.13 -12.51 -24.02
C LEU A 811 -14.03 -13.28 -24.77
N GLY A 812 -13.10 -13.91 -24.05
CA GLY A 812 -11.88 -14.45 -24.65
C GLY A 812 -10.90 -13.36 -25.13
N GLY A 813 -10.92 -12.17 -24.52
CA GLY A 813 -10.09 -11.04 -24.94
C GLY A 813 -8.64 -11.12 -24.47
N LYS A 814 -7.69 -10.80 -25.37
CA LYS A 814 -6.27 -10.65 -25.03
C LYS A 814 -5.96 -9.30 -24.38
N LEU A 815 -4.90 -9.26 -23.59
CA LEU A 815 -4.33 -8.04 -23.01
C LEU A 815 -3.80 -7.12 -24.12
N GLU A 816 -4.08 -5.83 -24.07
CA GLU A 816 -3.62 -4.88 -25.09
C GLU A 816 -2.19 -4.39 -24.80
N ALA A 817 -1.43 -4.08 -25.86
CA ALA A 817 -0.09 -3.50 -25.71
C ALA A 817 -0.16 -2.12 -25.07
N GLY A 818 0.79 -1.81 -24.20
CA GLY A 818 0.82 -0.59 -23.39
C GLY A 818 0.08 -0.71 -22.05
N GLU A 819 -0.70 -1.77 -21.80
CA GLU A 819 -1.46 -1.89 -20.55
C GLU A 819 -0.54 -1.87 -19.32
N ALA A 820 -0.90 -1.08 -18.32
CA ALA A 820 -0.17 -0.88 -17.07
C ALA A 820 -0.39 -2.05 -16.09
N ILE A 821 -0.13 -3.28 -16.53
CA ILE A 821 -0.54 -4.51 -15.84
C ILE A 821 0.03 -4.66 -14.43
N GLY A 822 1.19 -4.07 -14.14
CA GLY A 822 1.76 -4.06 -12.79
C GLY A 822 0.95 -3.22 -11.79
N VAL A 823 0.41 -2.08 -12.23
CA VAL A 823 -0.47 -1.24 -11.39
C VAL A 823 -1.81 -1.94 -11.17
N VAL A 824 -2.40 -2.50 -12.23
CA VAL A 824 -3.66 -3.26 -12.14
C VAL A 824 -3.49 -4.43 -11.18
N THR A 825 -2.40 -5.19 -11.29
CA THR A 825 -2.08 -6.28 -10.37
C THR A 825 -1.93 -5.80 -8.94
N SER A 826 -1.23 -4.68 -8.70
CA SER A 826 -1.09 -4.11 -7.36
C SER A 826 -2.43 -3.68 -6.75
N GLN A 827 -3.31 -3.10 -7.56
CA GLN A 827 -4.67 -2.69 -7.18
C GLN A 827 -5.57 -3.87 -6.84
N SER A 828 -5.43 -5.00 -7.54
CA SER A 828 -6.17 -6.23 -7.26
C SER A 828 -5.90 -6.78 -5.84
N PHE A 829 -4.77 -6.44 -5.21
CA PHE A 829 -4.51 -6.73 -3.79
C PHE A 829 -4.96 -5.62 -2.83
N GLY A 830 -5.24 -4.41 -3.30
CA GLY A 830 -5.49 -3.24 -2.46
C GLY A 830 -6.77 -3.35 -1.63
N GLU A 831 -7.91 -3.58 -2.31
CA GLU A 831 -9.21 -3.79 -1.66
C GLU A 831 -9.21 -5.07 -0.79
N PRO A 832 -8.81 -6.26 -1.30
CA PRO A 832 -8.74 -7.47 -0.48
C PRO A 832 -7.89 -7.32 0.78
N SER A 833 -6.75 -6.61 0.71
CA SER A 833 -5.91 -6.35 1.89
C SER A 833 -6.63 -5.56 2.98
N THR A 834 -7.57 -4.69 2.60
CA THR A 834 -8.40 -3.91 3.54
C THR A 834 -9.57 -4.74 4.06
N GLN A 835 -10.16 -5.59 3.23
CA GLN A 835 -11.19 -6.55 3.68
C GLN A 835 -10.64 -7.58 4.68
N MET A 836 -9.38 -8.03 4.50
CA MET A 836 -8.69 -8.92 5.47
C MET A 836 -8.47 -8.28 6.84
N VAL A 837 -8.52 -6.95 6.95
CA VAL A 837 -8.48 -6.25 8.24
C VAL A 837 -9.79 -6.44 9.01
N LEU A 838 -10.91 -6.54 8.31
CA LEU A 838 -12.24 -6.63 8.89
C LEU A 838 -12.61 -8.07 9.30
N ARG A 839 -12.02 -9.08 8.64
CA ARG A 839 -12.33 -10.52 8.83
C ARG A 839 -11.46 -11.23 9.87
N THR A 840 -10.85 -10.48 10.77
CA THR A 840 -9.83 -11.00 11.69
C THR A 840 -10.43 -11.87 12.78
N PHE A 841 -10.05 -13.16 12.76
CA PHE A 841 -10.27 -14.17 13.80
C PHE A 841 -11.70 -14.68 13.94
N HIS A 842 -12.16 -15.42 12.93
CA HIS A 842 -13.11 -16.51 13.16
C HIS A 842 -12.36 -17.83 13.03
N PHE A 843 -11.66 -18.24 14.09
CA PHE A 843 -11.14 -19.61 14.17
C PHE A 843 -12.34 -20.54 14.34
N ALA A 844 -12.95 -20.93 13.22
CA ALA A 844 -14.03 -21.90 13.22
C ALA A 844 -13.49 -23.30 13.53
N GLY A 845 -13.22 -23.58 14.81
CA GLY A 845 -13.18 -24.93 15.38
C GLY A 845 -12.17 -25.94 14.83
N VAL A 846 -11.14 -25.53 14.08
CA VAL A 846 -10.16 -26.48 13.50
C VAL A 846 -8.99 -26.68 14.46
N SER A 847 -8.65 -27.94 14.70
CA SER A 847 -7.52 -28.45 15.50
C SER A 847 -6.12 -28.07 14.95
N GLU A 848 -6.00 -26.99 14.16
CA GLU A 848 -4.77 -26.60 13.49
C GLU A 848 -3.80 -25.85 14.41
N MET A 849 -2.50 -25.90 14.08
CA MET A 849 -1.48 -25.11 14.76
C MET A 849 -1.77 -23.61 14.60
N GLN A 850 -1.45 -22.79 15.60
CA GLN A 850 -1.57 -21.34 15.50
C GLN A 850 -0.52 -20.80 14.53
N VAL A 851 -0.89 -20.69 13.25
CA VAL A 851 -0.07 -20.15 12.16
C VAL A 851 -0.49 -18.70 11.90
N THR A 852 0.44 -17.84 11.51
CA THR A 852 0.10 -16.50 11.03
C THR A 852 -0.75 -16.60 9.77
N GLN A 853 -1.92 -15.96 9.77
CA GLN A 853 -2.88 -15.96 8.65
C GLN A 853 -3.33 -14.52 8.32
N GLY A 854 -4.07 -14.37 7.21
CA GLY A 854 -4.61 -13.09 6.75
C GLY A 854 -3.52 -12.08 6.38
N LEU A 855 -3.79 -10.80 6.64
CA LEU A 855 -2.91 -9.69 6.26
C LEU A 855 -1.47 -9.81 6.81
N PRO A 856 -1.23 -10.20 8.09
CA PRO A 856 0.12 -10.43 8.59
C PRO A 856 0.94 -11.42 7.75
N ARG A 857 0.35 -12.56 7.37
CA ARG A 857 1.03 -13.56 6.55
C ARG A 857 1.33 -13.04 5.15
N LEU A 858 0.35 -12.35 4.54
CA LEU A 858 0.54 -11.72 3.24
C LEU A 858 1.70 -10.71 3.24
N ILE A 859 1.83 -9.91 4.31
CA ILE A 859 2.96 -9.00 4.51
C ILE A 859 4.28 -9.76 4.63
N GLU A 860 4.33 -10.89 5.35
CA GLU A 860 5.55 -11.69 5.48
C GLU A 860 6.04 -12.25 4.14
N ILE A 861 5.11 -12.74 3.31
CA ILE A 861 5.38 -13.25 1.98
C ILE A 861 5.93 -12.13 1.10
N PHE A 862 5.23 -10.99 1.00
CA PHE A 862 5.68 -9.87 0.19
C PHE A 862 6.96 -9.20 0.72
N ASP A 863 7.20 -9.21 2.03
CA ASP A 863 8.48 -8.76 2.60
C ASP A 863 9.63 -9.73 2.28
N ALA A 864 9.31 -10.95 1.82
CA ALA A 864 10.22 -12.07 1.67
C ALA A 864 11.10 -12.22 2.92
N ARG A 865 10.47 -12.29 4.10
CA ARG A 865 11.21 -12.40 5.36
C ARG A 865 12.10 -13.64 5.34
N LYS A 866 13.36 -13.48 5.73
CA LYS A 866 14.34 -14.57 5.79
C LYS A 866 13.93 -15.72 6.70
N LYS A 867 13.11 -15.44 7.70
CA LYS A 867 12.48 -16.43 8.58
C LYS A 867 11.04 -15.97 8.81
N PRO A 868 10.03 -16.80 8.49
CA PRO A 868 8.64 -16.50 8.80
C PRO A 868 8.40 -16.52 10.32
N SER A 869 7.32 -15.89 10.80
CA SER A 869 7.02 -15.89 12.24
C SER A 869 6.57 -17.27 12.73
N SER A 870 5.79 -17.98 11.91
CA SER A 870 5.38 -19.36 12.12
C SER A 870 5.84 -20.24 10.94
N PRO A 871 7.11 -20.68 10.94
CA PRO A 871 7.59 -21.65 9.96
C PRO A 871 6.79 -22.95 10.10
N LYS A 872 6.20 -23.44 9.00
CA LYS A 872 5.44 -24.70 8.96
C LYS A 872 6.02 -25.62 7.88
N MET A 873 6.03 -26.91 8.15
CA MET A 873 6.40 -27.96 7.19
C MET A 873 5.30 -29.04 7.19
N GLU A 874 4.96 -29.56 6.02
CA GLU A 874 4.10 -30.73 5.87
C GLU A 874 4.94 -31.89 5.35
N ILE A 875 4.98 -32.97 6.13
CA ILE A 875 5.80 -34.13 5.87
C ILE A 875 4.89 -35.31 5.56
N TYR A 876 5.02 -35.84 4.36
CA TYR A 876 4.37 -37.07 3.95
C TYR A 876 5.34 -38.23 4.12
N LEU A 877 4.83 -39.37 4.54
CA LEU A 877 5.59 -40.61 4.68
C LEU A 877 5.50 -41.42 3.39
N LYS A 878 6.50 -42.28 3.16
CA LYS A 878 6.38 -43.29 2.09
C LYS A 878 5.28 -44.28 2.45
N LYS A 879 4.63 -44.86 1.43
CA LYS A 879 3.49 -45.79 1.60
C LYS A 879 3.76 -46.93 2.58
N GLU A 880 5.00 -47.40 2.70
CA GLU A 880 5.42 -48.46 3.61
C GLU A 880 5.33 -48.05 5.09
N TYR A 881 5.44 -46.76 5.39
CA TYR A 881 5.40 -46.18 6.74
C TYR A 881 4.13 -45.33 6.98
N ASP A 882 3.21 -45.32 6.02
CA ASP A 882 1.98 -44.52 6.05
C ASP A 882 0.88 -45.21 6.85
N ASN A 883 1.15 -45.45 8.12
CA ASN A 883 0.19 -45.93 9.11
C ASN A 883 0.31 -45.13 10.41
N GLU A 884 -0.77 -45.13 11.21
CA GLU A 884 -0.87 -44.29 12.40
C GLU A 884 0.25 -44.55 13.42
N LYS A 885 0.68 -45.80 13.57
CA LYS A 885 1.72 -46.19 14.53
C LYS A 885 3.09 -45.67 14.09
N ASP A 886 3.47 -45.91 12.84
CA ASP A 886 4.76 -45.49 12.30
C ASP A 886 4.85 -43.97 12.17
N ALA A 887 3.75 -43.31 11.78
CA ALA A 887 3.68 -41.85 11.77
C ALA A 887 3.89 -41.24 13.15
N ARG A 888 3.39 -41.89 14.20
CA ARG A 888 3.58 -41.45 15.60
C ARG A 888 5.02 -41.61 16.06
N VAL A 889 5.61 -42.79 15.83
CA VAL A 889 7.03 -43.05 16.14
C VAL A 889 7.94 -42.07 15.40
N PHE A 890 7.63 -41.80 14.13
CA PHE A 890 8.38 -40.87 13.31
C PHE A 890 8.24 -39.41 13.79
N ALA A 891 7.02 -38.97 14.13
CA ALA A 891 6.76 -37.66 14.68
C ALA A 891 7.57 -37.40 15.96
N GLU A 892 7.62 -38.37 16.87
CA GLU A 892 8.42 -38.27 18.11
C GLU A 892 9.92 -38.20 17.83
N LYS A 893 10.40 -38.98 16.83
CA LYS A 893 11.82 -38.98 16.41
C LYS A 893 12.30 -37.64 15.86
N ILE A 894 11.44 -36.88 15.18
CA ILE A 894 11.84 -35.61 14.54
C ILE A 894 11.68 -34.39 15.46
N LYS A 895 10.89 -34.49 16.53
CA LYS A 895 10.67 -33.39 17.49
C LYS A 895 11.97 -32.96 18.15
N GLU A 896 12.28 -31.65 18.12
CA GLU A 896 13.43 -31.11 18.83
C GLU A 896 13.23 -31.29 20.34
N VAL A 897 14.16 -32.00 20.98
CA VAL A 897 14.19 -32.17 22.44
C VAL A 897 15.45 -31.48 22.96
N THR A 898 15.27 -30.45 23.80
CA THR A 898 16.36 -29.72 24.45
C THR A 898 16.58 -30.21 25.88
N ILE A 899 17.72 -29.89 26.50
CA ILE A 899 17.96 -30.19 27.92
C ILE A 899 16.85 -29.62 28.80
N LYS A 900 16.33 -28.43 28.47
CA LYS A 900 15.26 -27.79 29.22
C LYS A 900 13.98 -28.65 29.27
N ASP A 901 13.68 -29.41 28.21
CA ASP A 901 12.45 -30.20 28.13
C ASP A 901 12.54 -31.51 28.92
N ILE A 902 13.75 -31.91 29.32
CA ILE A 902 14.01 -33.14 30.09
C ILE A 902 14.60 -32.87 31.48
N ALA A 903 14.81 -31.60 31.83
CA ALA A 903 15.40 -31.18 33.10
C ALA A 903 14.33 -30.51 33.98
N SER A 904 14.21 -30.99 35.21
CA SER A 904 13.35 -30.35 36.23
C SER A 904 14.00 -29.07 36.75
N GLU A 905 15.29 -29.12 37.07
CA GLU A 905 16.09 -27.97 37.52
C GLU A 905 17.54 -28.06 37.02
N ILE A 906 18.20 -26.90 36.86
CA ILE A 906 19.63 -26.82 36.53
C ILE A 906 20.30 -25.95 37.60
N ASP A 907 20.95 -26.61 38.54
CA ASP A 907 21.62 -26.02 39.70
C ASP A 907 23.09 -25.70 39.40
N LEU A 908 23.56 -24.61 40.00
CA LEU A 908 24.95 -24.16 39.91
C LEU A 908 25.61 -24.37 41.26
N ASP A 909 26.58 -25.28 41.33
CA ASP A 909 27.46 -25.42 42.49
C ASP A 909 28.74 -24.60 42.25
N PHE A 910 28.74 -23.37 42.77
CA PHE A 910 29.88 -22.46 42.67
C PHE A 910 31.08 -22.91 43.50
N SER A 911 30.86 -23.63 44.60
CA SER A 911 31.91 -24.08 45.51
C SER A 911 32.74 -25.19 44.89
N ASN A 912 32.10 -26.14 44.20
CA ASN A 912 32.77 -27.24 43.53
C ASN A 912 32.97 -27.03 42.01
N LYS A 913 32.59 -25.86 41.48
CA LYS A 913 32.58 -25.52 40.04
C LYS A 913 31.91 -26.59 39.19
N LYS A 914 30.68 -26.99 39.57
CA LYS A 914 29.89 -28.00 38.87
C LYS A 914 28.52 -27.45 38.49
N ILE A 915 27.98 -27.96 37.38
CA ILE A 915 26.59 -27.74 36.98
C ILE A 915 25.86 -29.07 37.16
N GLU A 916 24.78 -29.07 37.94
CA GLU A 916 23.95 -30.25 38.17
C GLU A 916 22.60 -30.08 37.49
N ILE A 917 22.27 -31.02 36.61
CA ILE A 917 21.00 -31.06 35.88
C ILE A 917 20.16 -32.15 36.53
N LYS A 918 19.11 -31.77 37.25
CA LYS A 918 18.10 -32.72 37.75
C LYS A 918 17.16 -33.08 36.62
N ILE A 919 16.83 -34.35 36.50
CA ILE A 919 16.08 -34.87 35.36
C ILE A 919 14.60 -34.99 35.70
N ASP A 920 13.76 -34.69 34.72
CA ASP A 920 12.33 -34.95 34.77
C ASP A 920 12.02 -36.37 34.21
N LYS A 921 11.44 -37.22 35.07
CA LYS A 921 11.10 -38.61 34.74
C LYS A 921 9.95 -38.70 33.74
N GLU A 922 9.06 -37.71 33.68
CA GLU A 922 7.98 -37.64 32.68
C GLU A 922 8.51 -37.15 31.34
N GLY A 923 9.31 -36.07 31.31
CA GLY A 923 9.98 -35.57 30.11
C GLY A 923 10.86 -36.59 29.38
N ILE A 924 11.57 -37.46 30.13
CA ILE A 924 12.33 -38.58 29.54
C ILE A 924 11.43 -39.67 28.95
N ARG A 925 10.32 -40.03 29.64
CA ARG A 925 9.37 -41.03 29.12
C ARG A 925 8.70 -40.55 27.83
N HIS A 926 8.31 -39.27 27.77
CA HIS A 926 7.70 -38.66 26.59
C HIS A 926 8.66 -38.45 25.41
N SER A 927 9.97 -38.47 25.65
CA SER A 927 10.99 -38.30 24.60
C SER A 927 11.63 -39.60 24.13
N HIS A 928 11.36 -40.74 24.78
CA HIS A 928 11.91 -42.08 24.47
C HIS A 928 13.46 -42.12 24.38
N ILE A 929 14.16 -41.30 25.18
CA ILE A 929 15.63 -41.23 25.21
C ILE A 929 16.15 -41.86 26.50
N SER A 930 17.23 -42.65 26.43
CA SER A 930 17.92 -43.12 27.62
C SER A 930 18.88 -42.07 28.18
N LEU A 931 18.97 -42.01 29.50
CA LEU A 931 19.91 -41.18 30.27
C LEU A 931 21.35 -41.25 29.73
N LYS A 932 21.82 -42.46 29.39
CA LYS A 932 23.12 -42.71 28.76
C LYS A 932 23.32 -41.97 27.44
N LYS A 933 22.30 -41.98 26.57
CA LYS A 933 22.34 -41.34 25.25
C LYS A 933 22.37 -39.80 25.37
N VAL A 934 21.78 -39.24 26.44
CA VAL A 934 21.90 -37.81 26.77
C VAL A 934 23.35 -37.47 27.12
N VAL A 935 23.98 -38.27 27.98
CA VAL A 935 25.36 -38.06 28.43
C VAL A 935 26.37 -38.22 27.29
N GLU A 936 26.23 -39.24 26.45
CA GLU A 936 27.04 -39.45 25.24
C GLU A 936 27.01 -38.20 24.34
N LYS A 937 25.82 -37.67 24.07
CA LYS A 937 25.66 -36.52 23.19
C LYS A 937 26.15 -35.21 23.81
N LEU A 938 26.07 -35.06 25.13
CA LEU A 938 26.67 -33.93 25.82
C LEU A 938 28.21 -33.98 25.74
N ASN A 939 28.79 -35.17 25.86
CA ASN A 939 30.23 -35.39 25.69
C ASN A 939 30.68 -35.15 24.23
N GLU A 940 29.90 -35.59 23.22
CA GLU A 940 30.16 -35.27 21.79
C GLU A 940 30.17 -33.76 21.52
N LEU A 941 29.33 -33.00 22.24
CA LEU A 941 29.24 -31.55 22.14
C LEU A 941 30.30 -30.82 22.97
N GLY A 942 31.21 -31.56 23.62
CA GLY A 942 32.34 -31.04 24.39
C GLY A 942 32.03 -30.67 25.84
N PHE A 943 30.91 -31.13 26.40
CA PHE A 943 30.58 -30.95 27.81
C PHE A 943 30.98 -32.21 28.59
N ASN A 944 31.89 -32.10 29.57
CA ASN A 944 32.34 -33.22 30.42
C ASN A 944 31.23 -33.69 31.37
N ALA A 945 30.24 -34.44 30.86
CA ALA A 945 29.05 -34.87 31.56
C ALA A 945 29.23 -36.26 32.18
N LYS A 946 28.81 -36.42 33.45
CA LYS A 946 28.80 -37.69 34.20
C LYS A 946 27.39 -38.02 34.68
N GLU A 947 27.03 -39.29 34.55
CA GLU A 947 25.75 -39.84 35.02
C GLU A 947 25.77 -40.07 36.53
N LYS A 948 24.71 -39.62 37.22
CA LYS A 948 24.35 -39.96 38.60
C LYS A 948 22.91 -40.50 38.57
N GLN A 949 22.48 -41.22 39.61
CA GLN A 949 21.20 -41.98 39.62
C GLN A 949 19.98 -41.22 39.08
N ASP A 950 19.79 -39.94 39.44
CA ASP A 950 18.68 -39.08 38.99
C ASP A 950 19.16 -37.68 38.51
N SER A 951 20.47 -37.49 38.27
CA SER A 951 21.05 -36.20 37.83
C SER A 951 22.25 -36.36 36.91
N ILE A 952 22.51 -35.35 36.05
CA ILE A 952 23.71 -35.26 35.22
C ILE A 952 24.60 -34.15 35.79
N THR A 953 25.87 -34.45 36.06
CA THR A 953 26.84 -33.46 36.52
C THR A 953 27.84 -33.11 35.43
N ILE A 954 28.08 -31.81 35.23
CA ILE A 954 29.05 -31.30 34.27
C ILE A 954 30.16 -30.58 35.04
N GLY A 955 31.41 -31.01 34.84
CA GLY A 955 32.58 -30.40 35.47
C GLY A 955 33.02 -29.12 34.76
N ALA A 956 33.24 -28.04 35.51
CA ALA A 956 33.67 -26.73 35.00
C ALA A 956 34.92 -26.18 35.75
N SER A 957 35.89 -27.06 36.05
CA SER A 957 37.03 -26.81 36.93
C SER A 957 37.90 -25.59 36.55
N GLU A 958 38.04 -25.33 35.24
CA GLU A 958 38.93 -24.29 34.67
C GLU A 958 38.22 -22.97 34.32
N MET A 959 36.91 -22.84 34.57
CA MET A 959 36.09 -21.73 34.04
C MET A 959 35.80 -20.64 35.08
N ASN A 960 35.65 -19.40 34.61
CA ASN A 960 35.25 -18.25 35.42
C ASN A 960 33.74 -18.26 35.72
N PHE A 961 33.28 -17.59 36.80
CA PHE A 961 31.86 -17.54 37.18
C PHE A 961 30.92 -17.07 36.06
N LYS A 962 31.36 -16.08 35.26
CA LYS A 962 30.61 -15.58 34.09
C LYS A 962 30.49 -16.64 32.99
N GLU A 963 31.53 -17.44 32.78
CA GLU A 963 31.57 -18.51 31.79
C GLU A 963 30.67 -19.68 32.22
N ILE A 964 30.65 -20.02 33.50
CA ILE A 964 29.73 -21.02 34.08
C ILE A 964 28.27 -20.61 33.85
N TYR A 965 27.92 -19.33 34.05
CA TYR A 965 26.57 -18.83 33.79
C TYR A 965 26.22 -18.86 32.29
N GLN A 966 27.18 -18.50 31.42
CA GLN A 966 27.02 -18.61 29.97
C GLN A 966 26.81 -20.07 29.52
N ILE A 967 27.50 -21.02 30.15
CA ILE A 967 27.35 -22.45 29.89
C ILE A 967 26.01 -22.97 30.36
N LYS A 968 25.50 -22.56 31.54
CA LYS A 968 24.13 -22.88 31.96
C LYS A 968 23.09 -22.47 30.92
N GLU A 969 23.20 -21.23 30.42
CA GLU A 969 22.29 -20.73 29.37
C GLU A 969 22.48 -21.42 28.02
N LYS A 970 23.70 -21.87 27.71
CA LYS A 970 23.99 -22.69 26.53
C LYS A 970 23.39 -24.09 26.67
N LEU A 971 23.56 -24.74 27.83
CA LEU A 971 23.05 -26.07 28.16
C LEU A 971 21.53 -26.14 28.04
N LYS A 972 20.81 -25.15 28.59
CA LYS A 972 19.34 -25.06 28.42
C LYS A 972 18.88 -25.14 26.96
N LYS A 973 19.70 -24.67 26.02
CA LYS A 973 19.39 -24.60 24.58
C LYS A 973 20.03 -25.73 23.77
N THR A 974 20.78 -26.62 24.40
CA THR A 974 21.45 -27.73 23.73
C THR A 974 20.44 -28.78 23.31
N ILE A 975 20.54 -29.21 22.05
CA ILE A 975 19.61 -30.17 21.43
C ILE A 975 20.15 -31.59 21.64
N ILE A 976 19.34 -32.44 22.25
CA ILE A 976 19.68 -33.83 22.56
C ILE A 976 19.08 -34.78 21.53
N SER A 977 17.89 -34.51 20.99
CA SER A 977 17.29 -35.37 19.96
C SER A 977 16.44 -34.57 18.99
N GLY A 978 16.14 -35.19 17.85
CA GLY A 978 15.32 -34.61 16.80
C GLY A 978 16.04 -33.72 15.80
N VAL A 979 15.22 -32.97 15.08
CA VAL A 979 15.64 -32.07 14.00
C VAL A 979 15.57 -30.64 14.52
N LYS A 980 16.72 -29.95 14.48
CA LYS A 980 16.83 -28.56 14.89
C LYS A 980 15.84 -27.70 14.10
N GLY A 981 15.04 -26.94 14.82
CA GLY A 981 14.01 -26.03 14.32
C GLY A 981 12.59 -26.53 14.58
N ILE A 982 12.36 -27.84 14.73
CA ILE A 982 11.03 -28.45 14.84
C ILE A 982 10.56 -28.49 16.30
N LYS A 983 9.74 -27.51 16.69
CA LYS A 983 9.29 -27.34 18.09
C LYS A 983 8.01 -28.09 18.41
N GLN A 984 7.04 -28.04 17.51
CA GLN A 984 5.73 -28.66 17.68
C GLN A 984 5.40 -29.54 16.48
N ILE A 985 4.62 -30.58 16.72
CA ILE A 985 4.22 -31.57 15.72
C ILE A 985 2.77 -31.95 15.95
N LEU A 986 2.03 -32.10 14.85
CA LEU A 986 0.66 -32.54 14.81
C LEU A 986 0.52 -33.57 13.69
N ILE A 987 -0.10 -34.70 13.98
CA ILE A 987 -0.41 -35.72 12.97
C ILE A 987 -1.85 -35.47 12.51
N VAL A 988 -2.03 -35.30 11.21
CA VAL A 988 -3.33 -35.04 10.59
C VAL A 988 -3.55 -36.06 9.49
N LYS A 989 -4.72 -36.69 9.48
CA LYS A 989 -5.13 -37.55 8.37
C LYS A 989 -5.72 -36.66 7.27
N LYS A 990 -5.02 -36.53 6.14
CA LYS A 990 -5.51 -35.83 4.93
C LYS A 990 -5.84 -36.90 3.88
N ASP A 991 -7.11 -36.98 3.49
CA ASP A 991 -7.64 -38.01 2.58
C ASP A 991 -7.35 -39.45 3.07
N ARG A 992 -6.35 -40.11 2.48
CA ARG A 992 -5.92 -41.48 2.79
C ARG A 992 -4.55 -41.58 3.48
N ASP A 993 -3.78 -40.50 3.53
CA ASP A 993 -2.40 -40.48 4.02
C ASP A 993 -2.34 -39.82 5.42
N PHE A 994 -1.42 -40.28 6.27
CA PHE A 994 -1.07 -39.63 7.53
C PHE A 994 0.02 -38.57 7.28
N VAL A 995 -0.33 -37.30 7.48
CA VAL A 995 0.57 -36.16 7.25
C VAL A 995 1.04 -35.59 8.57
N ILE A 996 2.34 -35.38 8.69
CA ILE A 996 2.95 -34.81 9.89
C ILE A 996 3.19 -33.32 9.63
N MET A 997 2.42 -32.48 10.32
CA MET A 997 2.56 -31.03 10.29
C MET A 997 3.49 -30.57 11.42
N THR A 998 4.45 -29.70 11.12
CA THR A 998 5.40 -29.20 12.11
C THR A 998 5.38 -27.68 12.23
N LEU A 999 5.64 -27.17 13.44
CA LEU A 999 5.98 -25.77 13.68
C LEU A 999 7.51 -25.67 13.81
N GLY A 1000 8.13 -25.21 12.73
CA GLY A 1000 9.55 -25.34 12.46
C GLY A 1000 9.82 -26.00 11.11
N THR A 1001 10.90 -25.59 10.44
CA THR A 1001 11.31 -26.12 9.13
C THR A 1001 12.80 -26.47 9.14
N ASN A 1002 13.15 -27.56 8.46
CA ASN A 1002 14.53 -27.96 8.19
C ASN A 1002 14.56 -28.96 7.02
N LEU A 1003 14.26 -28.48 5.82
CA LEU A 1003 14.10 -29.30 4.62
C LEU A 1003 15.34 -30.15 4.32
N LYS A 1004 16.53 -29.56 4.45
CA LYS A 1004 17.79 -30.25 4.13
C LYS A 1004 17.96 -31.54 4.95
N LYS A 1005 17.70 -31.47 6.27
CA LYS A 1005 17.83 -32.65 7.14
C LYS A 1005 16.69 -33.64 6.92
N MET A 1006 15.50 -33.18 6.54
CA MET A 1006 14.35 -34.07 6.29
C MET A 1006 14.50 -34.88 5.00
N LEU A 1007 15.16 -34.32 3.97
CA LEU A 1007 15.44 -35.03 2.72
C LEU A 1007 16.43 -36.20 2.90
N GLU A 1008 17.27 -36.17 3.93
CA GLU A 1008 18.23 -37.25 4.24
C GLU A 1008 17.56 -38.46 4.92
N ILE A 1009 16.33 -38.31 5.41
CA ILE A 1009 15.62 -39.33 6.19
C ILE A 1009 14.87 -40.29 5.28
N LYS A 1010 15.02 -41.60 5.49
CA LYS A 1010 14.51 -42.64 4.58
C LYS A 1010 12.98 -42.78 4.61
N GLU A 1011 12.37 -42.51 5.74
CA GLU A 1011 10.93 -42.66 6.02
C GLU A 1011 10.09 -41.56 5.33
N VAL A 1012 10.70 -40.41 5.01
CA VAL A 1012 10.04 -39.25 4.39
C VAL A 1012 9.90 -39.47 2.88
N ALA A 1013 8.76 -39.06 2.33
CA ALA A 1013 8.52 -38.95 0.89
C ALA A 1013 9.02 -37.59 0.37
N PRO A 1014 10.24 -37.51 -0.23
CA PRO A 1014 10.84 -36.24 -0.63
C PRO A 1014 10.01 -35.48 -1.68
N GLU A 1015 9.28 -36.19 -2.54
CA GLU A 1015 8.45 -35.63 -3.61
C GLU A 1015 7.19 -34.90 -3.11
N LYS A 1016 6.78 -35.13 -1.85
CA LYS A 1016 5.60 -34.54 -1.23
C LYS A 1016 5.94 -33.60 -0.06
N LEU A 1017 7.22 -33.34 0.20
CA LEU A 1017 7.66 -32.50 1.32
C LEU A 1017 7.40 -31.00 1.03
N LEU A 1018 6.63 -30.33 1.88
CA LEU A 1018 6.26 -28.91 1.72
C LEU A 1018 6.75 -28.08 2.89
N SER A 1019 7.18 -26.85 2.63
CA SER A 1019 7.55 -25.85 3.65
C SER A 1019 7.05 -24.47 3.23
N ASN A 1020 6.72 -23.63 4.21
CA ASN A 1020 6.28 -22.26 3.97
C ASN A 1020 7.42 -21.21 4.06
N ASP A 1021 8.68 -21.65 4.21
CA ASP A 1021 9.87 -20.79 4.19
C ASP A 1021 10.41 -20.66 2.77
N LEU A 1022 10.22 -19.47 2.19
CA LEU A 1022 10.59 -19.16 0.81
C LEU A 1022 12.10 -19.28 0.55
N HIS A 1023 12.93 -18.85 1.50
CA HIS A 1023 14.39 -18.82 1.31
C HIS A 1023 14.98 -20.22 1.47
N GLU A 1024 14.43 -21.00 2.39
CA GLU A 1024 14.83 -22.39 2.55
C GLU A 1024 14.50 -23.21 1.30
N VAL A 1025 13.28 -23.08 0.78
CA VAL A 1025 12.86 -23.74 -0.46
C VAL A 1025 13.71 -23.29 -1.66
N ALA A 1026 13.98 -21.98 -1.80
CA ALA A 1026 14.86 -21.48 -2.87
C ALA A 1026 16.27 -22.09 -2.79
N SER A 1027 16.80 -22.28 -1.58
CA SER A 1027 18.13 -22.85 -1.37
C SER A 1027 18.22 -24.37 -1.60
N VAL A 1028 17.14 -25.10 -1.37
CA VAL A 1028 17.12 -26.57 -1.43
C VAL A 1028 16.56 -27.07 -2.77
N PHE A 1029 15.41 -26.55 -3.21
CA PHE A 1029 14.70 -26.98 -4.42
C PHE A 1029 14.87 -26.02 -5.61
N GLY A 1030 15.46 -24.84 -5.40
CA GLY A 1030 15.71 -23.84 -6.44
C GLY A 1030 14.62 -22.77 -6.55
N ILE A 1031 14.86 -21.79 -7.43
CA ILE A 1031 14.06 -20.56 -7.50
C ILE A 1031 12.64 -20.78 -8.05
N GLU A 1032 12.45 -21.71 -8.99
CA GLU A 1032 11.12 -22.04 -9.54
C GLU A 1032 10.21 -22.72 -8.51
N ALA A 1033 10.76 -23.58 -7.64
CA ALA A 1033 10.03 -24.16 -6.52
C ALA A 1033 9.58 -23.06 -5.54
N ALA A 1034 10.47 -22.08 -5.27
CA ALA A 1034 10.12 -20.94 -4.43
C ALA A 1034 9.06 -20.03 -5.09
N ARG A 1035 9.13 -19.82 -6.41
CA ARG A 1035 8.13 -19.09 -7.19
C ARG A 1035 6.74 -19.72 -7.04
N GLN A 1036 6.65 -21.04 -7.23
CA GLN A 1036 5.39 -21.77 -7.07
C GLN A 1036 4.87 -21.75 -5.63
N LEU A 1037 5.77 -21.83 -4.65
CA LEU A 1037 5.42 -21.71 -3.23
C LEU A 1037 4.80 -20.34 -2.90
N ILE A 1038 5.35 -19.24 -3.43
CA ILE A 1038 4.79 -17.90 -3.24
C ILE A 1038 3.35 -17.85 -3.75
N ILE A 1039 3.09 -18.39 -4.95
CA ILE A 1039 1.74 -18.43 -5.54
C ILE A 1039 0.78 -19.20 -4.62
N ASN A 1040 1.19 -20.40 -4.18
CA ASN A 1040 0.37 -21.28 -3.34
C ASN A 1040 0.06 -20.63 -1.99
N GLU A 1041 1.05 -20.04 -1.33
CA GLU A 1041 0.88 -19.39 -0.02
C GLU A 1041 -0.02 -18.15 -0.11
N ILE A 1042 0.09 -17.33 -1.15
CA ILE A 1042 -0.82 -16.19 -1.33
C ILE A 1042 -2.25 -16.69 -1.60
N GLN A 1043 -2.41 -17.72 -2.44
CA GLN A 1043 -3.72 -18.32 -2.72
C GLN A 1043 -4.36 -18.91 -1.45
N GLU A 1044 -3.59 -19.59 -0.60
CA GLU A 1044 -4.05 -20.14 0.68
C GLU A 1044 -4.56 -19.01 1.60
N VAL A 1045 -3.81 -17.91 1.71
CA VAL A 1045 -4.20 -16.73 2.50
C VAL A 1045 -5.46 -16.06 1.96
N LEU A 1046 -5.66 -16.03 0.64
CA LEU A 1046 -6.88 -15.48 0.03
C LEU A 1046 -8.09 -16.39 0.24
N ASN A 1047 -7.94 -17.68 -0.01
CA ASN A 1047 -9.01 -18.68 0.10
C ASN A 1047 -9.52 -18.80 1.54
N THR A 1048 -8.62 -18.84 2.52
CA THR A 1048 -8.97 -18.89 3.96
C THR A 1048 -9.78 -17.67 4.40
N GLN A 1049 -9.67 -16.54 3.70
CA GLN A 1049 -10.42 -15.32 3.98
C GLN A 1049 -11.68 -15.18 3.10
N GLY A 1050 -11.98 -16.16 2.24
CA GLY A 1050 -13.09 -16.08 1.28
C GLY A 1050 -12.92 -14.94 0.27
N LEU A 1051 -11.68 -14.63 -0.11
CA LEU A 1051 -11.32 -13.58 -1.06
C LEU A 1051 -10.84 -14.23 -2.37
N ASN A 1052 -11.21 -13.64 -3.50
CA ASN A 1052 -10.85 -14.16 -4.81
C ASN A 1052 -10.08 -13.11 -5.63
N ILE A 1053 -8.85 -13.47 -6.02
CA ILE A 1053 -8.00 -12.74 -6.96
C ILE A 1053 -7.55 -13.73 -8.02
N ASP A 1054 -7.61 -13.34 -9.30
CA ASP A 1054 -7.20 -14.21 -10.40
C ASP A 1054 -5.72 -14.62 -10.29
N LYS A 1055 -5.44 -15.89 -10.62
CA LYS A 1055 -4.10 -16.48 -10.50
C LYS A 1055 -3.03 -15.75 -11.31
N ARG A 1056 -3.39 -15.07 -12.41
CA ARG A 1056 -2.42 -14.33 -13.25
C ARG A 1056 -1.79 -13.15 -12.50
N HIS A 1057 -2.52 -12.52 -11.60
CA HIS A 1057 -1.97 -11.49 -10.70
C HIS A 1057 -0.96 -12.07 -9.71
N LEU A 1058 -1.29 -13.23 -9.11
CA LEU A 1058 -0.39 -13.94 -8.20
C LEU A 1058 0.92 -14.29 -8.89
N LYS A 1059 0.82 -14.88 -10.10
CA LYS A 1059 1.98 -15.22 -10.94
C LYS A 1059 2.86 -14.00 -11.21
N LEU A 1060 2.29 -12.88 -11.68
CA LEU A 1060 3.07 -11.69 -12.02
C LEU A 1060 3.84 -11.15 -10.80
N VAL A 1061 3.25 -11.15 -9.61
CA VAL A 1061 3.96 -10.73 -8.40
C VAL A 1061 5.07 -11.71 -8.05
N SER A 1062 4.81 -13.02 -8.11
CA SER A 1062 5.83 -14.04 -7.86
C SER A 1062 6.99 -13.94 -8.84
N ASP A 1063 6.73 -13.73 -10.12
CA ASP A 1063 7.74 -13.57 -11.18
C ASP A 1063 8.58 -12.31 -10.95
N ALA A 1064 7.95 -11.19 -10.58
CA ALA A 1064 8.66 -9.99 -10.21
C ALA A 1064 9.56 -10.18 -8.97
N MET A 1065 9.17 -11.06 -8.04
CA MET A 1065 9.96 -11.39 -6.85
C MET A 1065 11.12 -12.36 -7.15
N THR A 1066 11.05 -13.15 -8.22
CA THR A 1066 12.03 -14.21 -8.50
C THR A 1066 12.88 -14.00 -9.76
N ASN A 1067 12.61 -12.99 -10.60
CA ASN A 1067 13.29 -12.82 -11.89
C ASN A 1067 14.83 -12.77 -11.80
N THR A 1068 15.38 -12.28 -10.68
CA THR A 1068 16.84 -12.12 -10.53
C THR A 1068 17.58 -13.40 -10.12
N GLY A 1069 16.88 -14.53 -10.00
CA GLY A 1069 17.44 -15.80 -9.51
C GLY A 1069 17.53 -15.89 -7.98
N GLU A 1070 17.08 -14.86 -7.26
CA GLU A 1070 16.97 -14.82 -5.79
C GLU A 1070 15.60 -14.30 -5.40
N VAL A 1071 15.06 -14.74 -4.26
CA VAL A 1071 13.78 -14.24 -3.74
C VAL A 1071 13.94 -12.81 -3.20
N LYS A 1072 13.36 -11.84 -3.89
CA LYS A 1072 13.37 -10.42 -3.51
C LYS A 1072 11.99 -9.98 -3.02
N GLY A 1073 11.95 -9.40 -1.83
CA GLY A 1073 10.72 -8.81 -1.28
C GLY A 1073 10.32 -7.50 -1.96
N VAL A 1074 9.05 -7.16 -1.86
CA VAL A 1074 8.41 -5.87 -2.23
C VAL A 1074 8.75 -4.81 -1.17
N THR A 1075 10.04 -4.59 -0.95
CA THR A 1075 10.57 -3.67 0.06
C THR A 1075 11.60 -2.72 -0.56
N ARG A 1076 12.00 -1.70 0.20
CA ARG A 1076 13.06 -0.75 -0.19
C ARG A 1076 14.43 -1.38 -0.51
N ILE A 1077 14.68 -2.62 -0.06
CA ILE A 1077 15.95 -3.34 -0.26
C ILE A 1077 15.80 -4.43 -1.34
N GLY A 1078 14.57 -4.83 -1.68
CA GLY A 1078 14.28 -5.80 -2.73
C GLY A 1078 14.00 -5.12 -4.08
N ILE A 1079 12.83 -5.37 -4.66
CA ILE A 1079 12.47 -4.95 -6.03
C ILE A 1079 12.69 -3.44 -6.26
N ILE A 1080 12.31 -2.60 -5.28
CA ILE A 1080 12.45 -1.14 -5.40
C ILE A 1080 13.92 -0.71 -5.54
N ALA A 1081 14.87 -1.43 -4.92
CA ALA A 1081 16.29 -1.09 -4.99
C ALA A 1081 16.88 -1.32 -6.39
N GLN A 1082 16.29 -2.25 -7.17
CA GLN A 1082 16.73 -2.64 -8.51
C GLN A 1082 16.29 -1.66 -9.59
N LYS A 1083 15.32 -0.77 -9.30
CA LYS A 1083 14.94 0.29 -10.23
C LYS A 1083 16.16 1.12 -10.63
N SER A 1084 16.31 1.33 -11.94
CA SER A 1084 17.38 2.16 -12.50
C SER A 1084 17.21 3.61 -12.06
N SER A 1085 15.98 4.13 -12.19
CA SER A 1085 15.63 5.49 -11.83
C SER A 1085 15.94 5.82 -10.37
N ILE A 1086 16.64 6.92 -10.17
CA ILE A 1086 17.00 7.47 -8.87
C ILE A 1086 15.80 8.22 -8.31
N LEU A 1087 15.07 8.95 -9.15
CA LEU A 1087 13.86 9.64 -8.76
C LEU A 1087 12.79 8.64 -8.29
N ALA A 1088 12.62 7.52 -8.98
CA ALA A 1088 11.70 6.47 -8.58
C ALA A 1088 12.07 5.82 -7.24
N ARG A 1089 13.36 5.66 -6.94
CA ARG A 1089 13.82 5.20 -5.62
C ARG A 1089 13.66 6.26 -4.54
N ALA A 1090 13.79 7.54 -4.90
CA ALA A 1090 13.71 8.66 -3.98
C ALA A 1090 12.27 8.94 -3.50
N THR A 1091 11.25 8.70 -4.34
CA THR A 1091 9.83 8.95 -4.03
C THR A 1091 9.26 8.03 -2.95
N PHE A 1092 9.88 6.87 -2.70
CA PHE A 1092 9.35 5.87 -1.79
C PHE A 1092 9.62 6.18 -0.29
N GLU A 1093 10.89 6.23 0.14
CA GLU A 1093 11.26 6.35 1.58
C GLU A 1093 12.58 7.07 1.92
N THR A 1094 13.64 6.96 1.11
CA THR A 1094 14.99 7.45 1.49
C THR A 1094 15.64 8.39 0.47
N PRO A 1095 14.96 9.49 0.07
CA PRO A 1095 15.39 10.34 -1.05
C PRO A 1095 16.83 10.84 -0.94
N VAL A 1096 17.20 11.39 0.23
CA VAL A 1096 18.53 11.99 0.44
C VAL A 1096 19.66 10.96 0.25
N LYS A 1097 19.49 9.73 0.74
CA LYS A 1097 20.50 8.68 0.58
C LYS A 1097 20.66 8.27 -0.88
N GLN A 1098 19.57 8.23 -1.65
CA GLN A 1098 19.62 7.91 -3.08
C GLN A 1098 20.33 9.00 -3.88
N PHE A 1099 20.05 10.28 -3.60
CA PHE A 1099 20.75 11.39 -4.26
C PHE A 1099 22.24 11.40 -3.93
N VAL A 1100 22.63 11.23 -2.67
CA VAL A 1100 24.05 11.17 -2.27
C VAL A 1100 24.77 10.02 -3.00
N ASN A 1101 24.18 8.83 -3.02
CA ASN A 1101 24.76 7.68 -3.73
C ASN A 1101 24.86 7.89 -5.25
N ALA A 1102 23.83 8.52 -5.85
CA ALA A 1102 23.82 8.84 -7.27
C ALA A 1102 24.91 9.84 -7.64
N THR A 1103 25.11 10.87 -6.80
CA THR A 1103 26.16 11.86 -6.97
C THR A 1103 27.56 11.24 -6.93
N ILE A 1104 27.84 10.36 -5.95
CA ILE A 1104 29.15 9.70 -5.80
C ILE A 1104 29.50 8.86 -7.02
N LYS A 1105 28.53 8.13 -7.55
CA LYS A 1105 28.72 7.26 -8.73
C LYS A 1105 28.63 8.02 -10.06
N GLY A 1106 28.15 9.27 -10.05
CA GLY A 1106 27.85 10.03 -11.27
C GLY A 1106 26.75 9.38 -12.10
N ASN A 1107 25.76 8.76 -11.45
CA ASN A 1107 24.65 8.11 -12.15
C ASN A 1107 23.82 9.15 -12.90
N LYS A 1108 23.24 8.70 -14.01
CA LYS A 1108 22.24 9.44 -14.79
C LYS A 1108 20.90 8.74 -14.69
N ASP A 1109 19.83 9.53 -14.73
CA ASP A 1109 18.46 9.04 -14.81
C ASP A 1109 17.94 9.24 -16.23
N HIS A 1110 17.51 8.16 -16.88
CA HIS A 1110 17.09 8.15 -18.29
C HIS A 1110 15.58 8.34 -18.48
N LEU A 1111 14.84 8.62 -17.40
CA LEU A 1111 13.42 8.97 -17.50
C LEU A 1111 12.55 7.86 -18.11
N LEU A 1112 12.85 6.60 -17.81
CA LEU A 1112 12.18 5.39 -18.31
C LEU A 1112 11.03 4.88 -17.42
N SER A 1113 10.96 5.31 -16.17
CA SER A 1113 9.94 4.96 -15.18
C SER A 1113 8.72 5.88 -15.27
N VAL A 1114 7.60 5.40 -14.76
CA VAL A 1114 6.34 6.15 -14.70
C VAL A 1114 6.47 7.43 -13.85
N ILE A 1115 7.02 7.30 -12.64
CA ILE A 1115 6.95 8.36 -11.62
C ILE A 1115 7.80 9.60 -11.93
N GLU A 1116 8.92 9.43 -12.61
CA GLU A 1116 9.80 10.54 -12.97
C GLU A 1116 9.25 11.40 -14.10
N ASN A 1117 8.58 10.78 -15.08
CA ASN A 1117 7.84 11.49 -16.11
C ASN A 1117 6.67 12.27 -15.48
N VAL A 1118 5.99 11.70 -14.48
CA VAL A 1118 4.97 12.43 -13.69
C VAL A 1118 5.57 13.64 -12.96
N ILE A 1119 6.73 13.49 -12.32
CA ILE A 1119 7.41 14.59 -11.60
C ILE A 1119 7.82 15.72 -12.56
N LEU A 1120 8.32 15.37 -13.74
CA LEU A 1120 8.76 16.34 -14.77
C LEU A 1120 7.61 16.85 -15.65
N ASN A 1121 6.39 16.38 -15.43
CA ASN A 1121 5.21 16.69 -16.23
C ASN A 1121 5.42 16.37 -17.73
N GLN A 1122 5.91 15.16 -18.01
CA GLN A 1122 6.12 14.59 -19.33
C GLN A 1122 5.16 13.41 -19.58
N PRO A 1123 4.87 13.08 -20.86
CA PRO A 1123 4.12 11.87 -21.19
C PRO A 1123 4.78 10.64 -20.57
N VAL A 1124 3.96 9.82 -19.92
CA VAL A 1124 4.41 8.64 -19.17
C VAL A 1124 4.64 7.48 -20.16
N PRO A 1125 5.73 6.69 -20.04
CA PRO A 1125 6.04 5.59 -20.96
C PRO A 1125 5.21 4.33 -20.67
N VAL A 1126 3.89 4.48 -20.61
CA VAL A 1126 2.88 3.42 -20.41
C VAL A 1126 1.54 3.88 -21.00
N GLY A 1127 0.70 2.93 -21.42
CA GLY A 1127 -0.62 3.21 -21.97
C GLY A 1127 -0.57 4.10 -23.22
N THR A 1128 -1.38 5.16 -23.21
CA THR A 1128 -1.52 6.16 -24.29
C THR A 1128 -0.23 6.93 -24.59
N GLY A 1129 0.72 6.97 -23.66
CA GLY A 1129 2.01 7.64 -23.84
C GLY A 1129 3.10 6.80 -24.51
N LEU A 1130 2.83 5.52 -24.81
CA LEU A 1130 3.77 4.62 -25.49
C LEU A 1130 3.85 4.86 -27.02
N PRO A 1131 2.74 4.92 -27.78
CA PRO A 1131 2.81 5.17 -29.23
C PRO A 1131 3.19 6.61 -29.56
N GLY A 1132 4.01 6.80 -30.60
CA GLY A 1132 4.24 8.10 -31.23
C GLY A 1132 3.25 8.34 -32.37
N LEU A 1133 2.60 9.51 -32.41
CA LEU A 1133 1.74 9.90 -33.52
C LEU A 1133 2.55 10.68 -34.56
N LEU A 1134 2.47 10.26 -35.81
CA LEU A 1134 3.09 10.94 -36.96
C LEU A 1134 1.99 11.41 -37.91
N VAL A 1135 2.04 12.68 -38.32
CA VAL A 1135 1.12 13.23 -39.31
C VAL A 1135 1.74 13.08 -40.69
N LYS A 1136 1.08 12.31 -41.58
CA LYS A 1136 1.47 12.22 -42.99
C LYS A 1136 0.97 13.47 -43.72
N VAL A 1137 1.87 14.43 -43.96
CA VAL A 1137 1.54 15.65 -44.70
C VAL A 1137 1.49 15.32 -46.20
N VAL A 1138 0.29 15.17 -46.74
CA VAL A 1138 0.04 14.95 -48.18
C VAL A 1138 -0.45 16.26 -48.80
N GLY A 1139 0.48 17.18 -49.11
CA GLY A 1139 0.18 18.48 -49.70
C GLY A 1139 1.00 19.65 -49.13
N PRO A 1140 0.83 20.88 -49.64
CA PRO A 1140 1.49 22.07 -49.09
C PRO A 1140 1.01 22.37 -47.66
N LEU A 1141 1.94 22.66 -46.74
CA LEU A 1141 1.68 22.94 -45.31
C LEU A 1141 0.80 24.17 -45.06
N VAL A 1142 0.67 25.06 -46.05
CA VAL A 1142 -0.15 26.26 -46.01
C VAL A 1142 -1.09 26.23 -47.21
N LYS A 1143 -2.38 26.05 -46.96
CA LYS A 1143 -3.42 26.28 -47.97
C LYS A 1143 -3.60 27.78 -48.18
N LYS A 1144 -3.74 28.24 -49.42
CA LYS A 1144 -4.13 29.63 -49.72
C LYS A 1144 -5.52 29.88 -49.11
N GLU A 1145 -5.84 31.11 -48.70
CA GLU A 1145 -7.12 31.42 -48.04
C GLU A 1145 -8.35 31.00 -48.85
N ALA A 1146 -8.27 31.07 -50.18
CA ALA A 1146 -9.32 30.60 -51.09
C ALA A 1146 -9.62 29.09 -50.99
N ASP A 1147 -8.66 28.28 -50.50
CA ASP A 1147 -8.77 26.82 -50.39
C ASP A 1147 -9.23 26.36 -48.99
N LYS A 1148 -9.45 27.30 -48.05
CA LYS A 1148 -10.01 27.00 -46.73
C LYS A 1148 -11.52 26.76 -46.86
N LYS A 1149 -11.93 25.49 -46.93
CA LYS A 1149 -13.34 25.10 -46.87
C LYS A 1149 -13.92 25.52 -45.51
N ARG A 1150 -14.90 26.42 -45.50
CA ARG A 1150 -15.76 26.71 -44.33
C ARG A 1150 -16.66 25.51 -44.05
N ALA A 1151 -17.03 25.30 -42.80
CA ALA A 1151 -17.98 24.26 -42.43
C ALA A 1151 -19.34 24.50 -43.09
N GLU A 1152 -20.03 23.42 -43.48
CA GLU A 1152 -21.37 23.51 -44.07
C GLU A 1152 -22.35 24.13 -43.08
N SER A 1153 -23.21 25.04 -43.54
CA SER A 1153 -24.15 25.79 -42.69
C SER A 1153 -25.03 24.89 -41.83
N LYS A 1154 -25.47 23.74 -42.37
CA LYS A 1154 -26.26 22.75 -41.63
C LYS A 1154 -25.54 22.19 -40.41
N VAL A 1155 -24.22 21.99 -40.48
CA VAL A 1155 -23.42 21.46 -39.37
C VAL A 1155 -23.19 22.53 -38.31
N VAL A 1156 -22.97 23.79 -38.74
CA VAL A 1156 -22.85 24.96 -37.86
C VAL A 1156 -24.16 25.17 -37.10
N GLU A 1157 -25.30 25.20 -37.80
CA GLU A 1157 -26.62 25.36 -37.20
C GLU A 1157 -26.97 24.24 -36.22
N ALA A 1158 -26.60 23.00 -36.51
CA ALA A 1158 -26.82 21.87 -35.59
C ALA A 1158 -25.94 21.93 -34.34
N THR A 1159 -24.72 22.47 -34.45
CA THR A 1159 -23.79 22.62 -33.31
C THR A 1159 -24.15 23.81 -32.41
N ASN A 1160 -24.76 24.85 -32.99
CA ASN A 1160 -25.18 26.06 -32.28
C ASN A 1160 -26.59 25.97 -31.64
N LYS A 1161 -27.34 24.91 -31.93
CA LYS A 1161 -28.59 24.54 -31.22
C LYS A 1161 -28.25 23.80 -29.93
#